data_AF-A0AA38SMX0-F1
#
_entry.id   AF-A0AA38SMX0-F1
#
_cell.length_a   1.000
_cell.length_b   1.000
_cell.length_c   1.000
_cell.angle_alpha   90.00
_cell.angle_beta   90.00
_cell.angle_gamma   90.00
#
_symmetry.space_group_name_H-M   'P 1'
#
loop_
_entity.id
_entity.type
_entity.pdbx_description
1 polymer ?
#
loop_
_entity_poly.entity_id
_entity_poly.type
_entity_poly.pdbx_seq_one_letter_code
_entity_poly.pdbx_strand_id
1 'polypeptide(L)'
;MESGLCRMESILWKKPSSSSPLSLLHRVADPSVDQQTRECAAVDFNNHIKYLWSSYEEVAFPLPDAERDPIKTLIVPLVLSSSNSTIIHDHLRQALSVIGSHDFPRLWPPLLPDLTSRLQTAISNVDDDDDDDDFPSLHRLLLTLNSLLMKFCLAGHVRDSIRLDLKCCFHTFANPLLETVQIISEKMIKNANNNVNNLIEAQLLCFSMFHSLNFIDLPGFYVKPVDKWMNEFNNYLNVTSNDQLQSAVFENIGLYLKKTHQPFPDYFGPFAEQAVVRVLLNPPLTLAAIKFLTLVTTTSHRGLLSQDHILQQITDKVVIPNMMLRDEDQDLFHKNYIEFIRRDMDPPDSTRLIACRLLKAIVAKNSSTTTLERVSASIWNLLVLFAENPTTNWKYKHCAISLVLSLKMHKTPVVDAESFFRSAIVPELQSHDVNSFPFLKAAALRFFIKFWFKIPAMDLVGDVVRFLRSDANVVHSYAAIFIKKRLLLKDKMAEPSFAPILPVLSQNLFDALKKRGSEENRYVMHCIMHIGAIPKSPCIIGRCTTSAIIRFCENLRHPGRLFEAFDYLVTQSDKDWIPLVPALGIWILPSVRMIVDKHAMRFFPYALRLLARLKDYDTYKVPPHYKRSILDILTMLMVEVLSESIRSKELMLKVVFP
;
A
#
# COMPACT_ATOMS: atom_id res chain seq x y z
N MET A 1 1.74 30.76 -19.68
CA MET A 1 1.16 29.44 -19.37
C MET A 1 1.51 28.92 -17.97
N GLU A 2 1.99 29.76 -17.03
CA GLU A 2 2.20 29.33 -15.62
C GLU A 2 1.32 30.07 -14.59
N SER A 3 0.53 31.06 -15.01
CA SER A 3 -0.37 31.80 -14.11
C SER A 3 -1.77 31.20 -13.95
N GLY A 4 -2.12 30.17 -14.73
CA GLY A 4 -3.42 29.50 -14.69
C GLY A 4 -3.50 28.31 -13.71
N LEU A 5 -2.37 27.65 -13.44
CA LEU A 5 -2.32 26.44 -12.60
C LEU A 5 -2.32 26.76 -11.09
N CYS A 6 -1.68 27.86 -10.67
CA CYS A 6 -1.67 28.26 -9.26
C CYS A 6 -3.03 28.77 -8.72
N ARG A 7 -4.00 29.10 -9.59
CA ARG A 7 -5.35 29.48 -9.12
C ARG A 7 -6.24 28.28 -8.82
N MET A 8 -6.06 27.13 -9.50
CA MET A 8 -6.86 25.93 -9.22
C MET A 8 -6.40 25.19 -7.96
N GLU A 9 -5.10 25.16 -7.65
CA GLU A 9 -4.61 24.53 -6.41
C GLU A 9 -4.99 25.32 -5.14
N SER A 10 -5.27 26.62 -5.25
CA SER A 10 -5.65 27.46 -4.11
C SER A 10 -7.12 27.30 -3.66
N ILE A 11 -7.94 26.59 -4.44
CA ILE A 11 -9.39 26.39 -4.18
C ILE A 11 -9.66 25.08 -3.45
N LEU A 12 -8.72 24.13 -3.45
CA LEU A 12 -8.95 22.78 -2.93
C LEU A 12 -8.84 22.65 -1.39
N TRP A 13 -8.34 23.66 -0.67
CA TRP A 13 -8.09 23.54 0.78
C TRP A 13 -8.25 24.85 1.57
N LYS A 14 -9.31 25.64 1.32
CA LYS A 14 -9.66 26.79 2.17
C LYS A 14 -10.87 26.49 3.05
N LYS A 15 -10.82 27.02 4.28
CA LYS A 15 -11.94 27.19 5.21
C LYS A 15 -13.19 27.65 4.42
N PRO A 16 -14.38 27.05 4.64
CA PRO A 16 -15.58 27.38 3.88
C PRO A 16 -15.85 28.89 3.86
N SER A 17 -16.35 29.41 2.73
CA SER A 17 -16.77 30.82 2.60
C SER A 17 -17.88 31.15 3.62
N SER A 18 -18.15 32.43 3.90
CA SER A 18 -19.20 32.82 4.86
C SER A 18 -20.64 32.59 4.35
N SER A 19 -20.80 31.92 3.20
CA SER A 19 -22.09 31.74 2.53
C SER A 19 -22.79 30.49 3.06
N SER A 20 -24.11 30.57 3.33
CA SER A 20 -24.90 29.37 3.70
C SER A 20 -24.86 28.34 2.55
N PRO A 21 -24.73 27.02 2.85
CA PRO A 21 -24.74 25.97 1.84
C PRO A 21 -26.03 25.96 1.00
N LEU A 22 -27.16 26.32 1.59
CA LEU A 22 -28.43 26.40 0.86
C LEU A 22 -28.40 27.50 -0.21
N SER A 23 -27.81 28.66 0.10
CA SER A 23 -27.65 29.76 -0.86
C SER A 23 -26.72 29.38 -2.02
N LEU A 24 -25.67 28.61 -1.75
CA LEU A 24 -24.79 28.07 -2.79
C LEU A 24 -25.56 27.11 -3.70
N LEU A 25 -26.40 26.23 -3.15
CA LEU A 25 -27.20 25.30 -3.93
C LEU A 25 -28.24 26.01 -4.80
N HIS A 26 -28.89 27.06 -4.30
CA HIS A 26 -29.78 27.92 -5.10
C HIS A 26 -29.03 28.60 -6.25
N ARG A 27 -27.79 29.06 -6.02
CA ARG A 27 -26.96 29.64 -7.08
C ARG A 27 -26.58 28.63 -8.17
N VAL A 28 -26.38 27.36 -7.79
CA VAL A 28 -26.17 26.27 -8.76
C VAL A 28 -27.45 26.01 -9.59
N ALA A 29 -28.62 26.14 -8.97
CA ALA A 29 -29.92 25.93 -9.61
C ALA A 29 -30.32 27.05 -10.58
N ASP A 30 -29.85 28.28 -10.35
CA ASP A 30 -30.29 29.47 -11.08
C ASP A 30 -29.71 29.49 -12.52
N PRO A 31 -30.55 29.37 -13.57
CA PRO A 31 -30.09 29.39 -14.96
C PRO A 31 -29.66 30.79 -15.43
N SER A 32 -29.99 31.85 -14.70
CA SER A 32 -29.57 33.22 -15.03
C SER A 32 -28.11 33.50 -14.69
N VAL A 33 -27.51 32.67 -13.84
CA VAL A 33 -26.10 32.75 -13.44
C VAL A 33 -25.22 32.08 -14.49
N ASP A 34 -24.08 32.69 -14.78
CA ASP A 34 -23.12 32.13 -15.74
C ASP A 34 -22.59 30.76 -15.29
N GLN A 35 -22.24 29.91 -16.26
CA GLN A 35 -21.84 28.53 -16.01
C GLN A 35 -20.61 28.42 -15.09
N GLN A 36 -19.62 29.31 -15.22
CA GLN A 36 -18.40 29.26 -14.40
C GLN A 36 -18.69 29.57 -12.94
N THR A 37 -19.56 30.54 -12.68
CA THR A 37 -20.03 30.85 -11.32
C THR A 37 -20.84 29.70 -10.73
N ARG A 38 -21.68 29.03 -11.52
CA ARG A 38 -22.43 27.84 -11.09
C ARG A 38 -21.50 26.68 -10.75
N GLU A 39 -20.46 26.44 -11.55
CA GLU A 39 -19.43 25.44 -11.29
C GLU A 39 -18.65 25.74 -10.00
N CYS A 40 -18.24 26.99 -9.80
CA CYS A 40 -17.58 27.41 -8.55
C CYS A 40 -18.48 27.27 -7.32
N ALA A 41 -19.78 27.59 -7.46
CA ALA A 41 -20.75 27.41 -6.38
C ALA A 41 -20.95 25.93 -6.04
N ALA A 42 -20.93 25.02 -7.02
CA ALA A 42 -21.02 23.58 -6.79
C ALA A 42 -19.78 23.02 -6.06
N VAL A 43 -18.58 23.49 -6.42
CA VAL A 43 -17.32 23.15 -5.72
C VAL A 43 -17.38 23.62 -4.27
N ASP A 44 -17.76 24.87 -4.04
CA ASP A 44 -17.84 25.46 -2.70
C ASP A 44 -18.89 24.75 -1.85
N PHE A 45 -20.08 24.47 -2.41
CA PHE A 45 -21.13 23.69 -1.77
C PHE A 45 -20.63 22.31 -1.30
N ASN A 46 -19.95 21.56 -2.17
CA ASN A 46 -19.40 20.25 -1.83
C ASN A 46 -18.41 20.33 -0.66
N ASN A 47 -17.53 21.33 -0.66
CA ASN A 47 -16.60 21.55 0.44
C ASN A 47 -17.34 21.88 1.75
N HIS A 48 -18.35 22.74 1.71
CA HIS A 48 -19.18 23.04 2.89
C HIS A 48 -19.85 21.80 3.46
N ILE A 49 -20.47 20.96 2.62
CA ILE A 49 -21.15 19.73 3.05
C ILE A 49 -20.15 18.76 3.71
N LYS A 50 -18.94 18.61 3.17
CA LYS A 50 -17.88 17.75 3.76
C LYS A 50 -17.52 18.14 5.20
N TYR A 51 -17.55 19.43 5.54
CA TYR A 51 -17.19 19.91 6.88
C TYR A 51 -18.40 20.03 7.83
N LEU A 52 -19.54 20.48 7.32
CA LEU A 52 -20.68 20.90 8.15
C LEU A 52 -21.73 19.80 8.33
N TRP A 53 -21.75 18.80 7.44
CA TRP A 53 -22.69 17.68 7.52
C TRP A 53 -22.18 16.53 8.40
N SER A 54 -20.85 16.37 8.50
CA SER A 54 -20.23 15.27 9.23
C SER A 54 -20.34 15.46 10.74
N SER A 55 -21.05 14.55 11.41
CA SER A 55 -21.17 14.49 12.87
C SER A 55 -19.98 13.81 13.55
N TYR A 56 -18.75 14.02 13.07
CA TYR A 56 -17.60 13.66 13.91
C TYR A 56 -17.62 14.59 15.11
N GLU A 57 -17.39 14.04 16.31
CA GLU A 57 -17.53 14.66 17.63
C GLU A 57 -16.62 15.90 17.87
N GLU A 58 -16.11 16.52 16.81
CA GLU A 58 -15.18 17.67 16.79
C GLU A 58 -15.66 18.84 15.89
N VAL A 59 -16.87 18.83 15.34
CA VAL A 59 -17.37 20.00 14.58
C VAL A 59 -18.01 21.02 15.53
N ALA A 60 -17.36 22.18 15.71
CA ALA A 60 -17.80 23.23 16.62
C ALA A 60 -19.20 23.81 16.32
N PHE A 61 -19.69 23.71 15.08
CA PHE A 61 -20.99 24.25 14.65
C PHE A 61 -21.63 23.39 13.52
N PRO A 62 -22.43 22.35 13.85
CA PRO A 62 -23.15 21.57 12.85
C PRO A 62 -24.31 22.36 12.22
N LEU A 63 -24.67 22.02 10.96
CA LEU A 63 -25.81 22.62 10.26
C LEU A 63 -27.14 22.35 10.99
N PRO A 64 -27.99 23.36 11.24
CA PRO A 64 -29.32 23.18 11.82
C PRO A 64 -30.24 22.36 10.91
N ASP A 65 -31.14 21.55 11.51
CA ASP A 65 -32.08 20.72 10.75
C ASP A 65 -32.96 21.53 9.78
N ALA A 66 -33.29 22.78 10.14
CA ALA A 66 -34.04 23.70 9.29
C ALA A 66 -33.38 24.02 7.94
N GLU A 67 -32.05 23.93 7.83
CA GLU A 67 -31.33 24.07 6.55
C GLU A 67 -31.13 22.71 5.84
N ARG A 68 -31.17 21.58 6.57
CA ARG A 68 -30.91 20.25 6.01
C ARG A 68 -32.01 19.77 5.07
N ASP A 69 -33.27 19.93 5.46
CA ASP A 69 -34.42 19.45 4.67
C ASP A 69 -34.58 20.17 3.32
N PRO A 70 -34.43 21.51 3.22
CA PRO A 70 -34.37 22.20 1.94
C PRO A 70 -33.24 21.70 1.04
N ILE A 71 -32.05 21.46 1.60
CA ILE A 71 -30.90 20.94 0.84
C ILE A 71 -31.22 19.55 0.28
N LYS A 72 -31.77 18.64 1.10
CA LYS A 72 -32.19 17.30 0.66
C LYS A 72 -33.21 17.35 -0.48
N THR A 73 -34.17 18.27 -0.38
CA THR A 73 -35.23 18.43 -1.39
C THR A 73 -34.67 18.92 -2.73
N LEU A 74 -33.70 19.83 -2.69
CA LEU A 74 -33.18 20.50 -3.89
C LEU A 74 -32.03 19.72 -4.57
N ILE A 75 -31.18 19.01 -3.81
CA ILE A 75 -29.97 18.39 -4.36
C ILE A 75 -30.27 17.27 -5.37
N VAL A 76 -31.28 16.43 -5.12
CA VAL A 76 -31.59 15.26 -5.97
C VAL A 76 -32.08 15.70 -7.37
N PRO A 77 -33.09 16.58 -7.50
CA PRO A 77 -33.48 17.10 -8.81
C PRO A 77 -32.33 17.79 -9.55
N LEU A 78 -31.46 18.53 -8.84
CA LEU A 78 -30.33 19.22 -9.46
C LEU A 78 -29.29 18.25 -10.01
N VAL A 79 -28.93 17.20 -9.27
CA VAL A 79 -28.01 16.17 -9.76
C VAL A 79 -28.58 15.55 -11.05
N LEU A 80 -29.87 15.21 -11.07
CA LEU A 80 -30.50 14.56 -12.22
C LEU A 80 -30.66 15.48 -13.44
N SER A 81 -30.86 16.79 -13.23
CA SER A 81 -31.04 17.80 -14.30
C SER A 81 -29.75 18.49 -14.76
N SER A 82 -28.60 18.20 -14.14
CA SER A 82 -27.30 18.80 -14.50
C SER A 82 -26.69 18.23 -15.79
N SER A 83 -27.46 18.10 -16.87
CA SER A 83 -27.00 17.57 -18.16
C SER A 83 -25.92 18.43 -18.83
N ASN A 84 -25.91 19.73 -18.55
CA ASN A 84 -25.12 20.71 -19.30
C ASN A 84 -23.70 20.94 -18.73
N SER A 85 -23.37 20.37 -17.56
CA SER A 85 -22.02 20.46 -16.97
C SER A 85 -21.69 19.23 -16.12
N THR A 86 -20.71 18.45 -16.58
CA THR A 86 -20.16 17.29 -15.86
C THR A 86 -19.52 17.70 -14.53
N ILE A 87 -18.91 18.89 -14.47
CA ILE A 87 -18.30 19.44 -13.25
C ILE A 87 -19.35 19.65 -12.16
N ILE A 88 -20.48 20.28 -12.51
CA ILE A 88 -21.58 20.49 -11.55
C ILE A 88 -22.11 19.13 -11.07
N HIS A 89 -22.38 18.21 -12.00
CA HIS A 89 -22.86 16.88 -11.68
C HIS A 89 -21.94 16.13 -10.71
N ASP A 90 -20.62 16.12 -10.95
CA ASP A 90 -19.67 15.42 -10.09
C ASP A 90 -19.55 16.02 -8.69
N HIS A 91 -19.54 17.35 -8.56
CA HIS A 91 -19.48 18.00 -7.25
C HIS A 91 -20.77 17.81 -6.44
N LEU A 92 -21.94 17.92 -7.09
CA LEU A 92 -23.22 17.65 -6.44
C LEU A 92 -23.36 16.17 -6.04
N ARG A 93 -22.90 15.24 -6.87
CA ARG A 93 -22.88 13.80 -6.56
C ARG A 93 -21.96 13.48 -5.38
N GLN A 94 -20.78 14.10 -5.31
CA GLN A 94 -19.91 13.97 -4.15
C GLN A 94 -20.57 14.49 -2.88
N ALA A 95 -21.20 15.67 -2.94
CA ALA A 95 -21.96 16.23 -1.81
C ALA A 95 -23.10 15.30 -1.39
N LEU A 96 -23.85 14.75 -2.36
CA LEU A 96 -24.91 13.78 -2.11
C LEU A 96 -24.39 12.49 -1.44
N SER A 97 -23.21 11.99 -1.84
CA SER A 97 -22.58 10.83 -1.21
C SER A 97 -22.23 11.10 0.26
N VAL A 98 -21.74 12.31 0.57
CA VAL A 98 -21.49 12.74 1.95
C VAL A 98 -22.79 12.77 2.75
N ILE A 99 -23.84 13.44 2.24
CA ILE A 99 -25.16 13.48 2.90
C ILE A 99 -25.71 12.06 3.11
N GLY A 100 -25.62 11.22 2.06
CA GLY A 100 -26.06 9.82 2.08
C GLY A 100 -25.29 8.93 3.06
N SER A 101 -24.03 9.24 3.35
CA SER A 101 -23.25 8.49 4.34
C SER A 101 -23.82 8.60 5.77
N HIS A 102 -24.50 9.71 6.06
CA HIS A 102 -25.12 10.00 7.36
C HIS A 102 -26.62 9.68 7.36
N ASP A 103 -27.34 10.07 6.32
CA ASP A 103 -28.80 10.15 6.40
C ASP A 103 -29.53 9.04 5.63
N PHE A 104 -28.93 8.52 4.55
CA PHE A 104 -29.53 7.45 3.76
C PHE A 104 -29.36 6.10 4.48
N PRO A 105 -30.30 5.13 4.38
CA PRO A 105 -31.66 5.26 3.88
C PRO A 105 -32.67 5.62 4.99
N ARG A 106 -32.35 5.38 6.27
CA ARG A 106 -33.35 5.46 7.36
C ARG A 106 -33.74 6.89 7.77
N LEU A 107 -32.83 7.86 7.69
CA LEU A 107 -33.10 9.28 7.94
C LEU A 107 -33.42 10.05 6.66
N TRP A 108 -33.56 9.33 5.54
CA TRP A 108 -34.06 9.84 4.28
C TRP A 108 -34.91 8.78 3.54
N PRO A 109 -36.03 8.31 4.14
CA PRO A 109 -36.81 7.18 3.62
C PRO A 109 -37.32 7.31 2.17
N PRO A 110 -37.82 8.48 1.70
CA PRO A 110 -38.41 8.56 0.35
C PRO A 110 -37.39 8.53 -0.79
N LEU A 111 -36.09 8.70 -0.50
CA LEU A 111 -35.06 8.84 -1.53
C LEU A 111 -34.91 7.59 -2.39
N LEU A 112 -34.75 6.41 -1.78
CA LEU A 112 -34.53 5.17 -2.54
C LEU A 112 -35.74 4.77 -3.38
N PRO A 113 -36.99 4.79 -2.86
CA PRO A 113 -38.17 4.51 -3.67
C PRO A 113 -38.34 5.47 -4.86
N ASP A 114 -38.12 6.78 -4.69
CA ASP A 114 -38.22 7.77 -5.78
C ASP A 114 -37.18 7.49 -6.88
N LEU A 115 -35.91 7.29 -6.51
CA LEU A 115 -34.86 6.97 -7.47
C LEU A 115 -35.10 5.63 -8.19
N THR A 116 -35.66 4.65 -7.48
CA THR A 116 -35.99 3.33 -8.04
C THR A 116 -37.11 3.43 -9.09
N SER A 117 -38.17 4.19 -8.78
CA SER A 117 -39.26 4.43 -9.72
C SER A 117 -38.78 5.15 -10.98
N ARG A 118 -37.96 6.21 -10.82
CA ARG A 118 -37.33 6.93 -11.93
C ARG A 118 -36.45 6.02 -12.79
N LEU A 119 -35.68 5.12 -12.16
CA LEU A 119 -34.85 4.15 -12.87
C LEU A 119 -35.71 3.21 -13.73
N GLN A 120 -36.81 2.69 -13.17
CA GLN A 120 -37.72 1.79 -13.90
C GLN A 120 -38.40 2.48 -15.09
N THR A 121 -38.78 3.76 -14.95
CA THR A 121 -39.29 4.55 -16.06
C THR A 121 -38.21 4.80 -17.12
N ALA A 122 -37.01 5.22 -16.70
CA ALA A 122 -35.91 5.52 -17.61
C ALA A 122 -35.48 4.29 -18.41
N ILE A 123 -35.35 3.12 -17.78
CA ILE A 123 -34.90 1.91 -18.48
C ILE A 123 -35.94 1.39 -19.49
N SER A 124 -37.23 1.61 -19.21
CA SER A 124 -38.33 1.24 -20.10
C SER A 124 -38.43 2.15 -21.33
N ASN A 125 -38.02 3.42 -21.22
CA ASN A 125 -38.10 4.39 -22.30
C ASN A 125 -36.89 4.36 -23.26
N VAL A 126 -35.80 3.69 -22.89
CA VAL A 126 -34.64 3.51 -23.79
C VAL A 126 -35.03 2.52 -24.90
N ASP A 127 -35.86 2.90 -25.86
CA ASP A 127 -36.27 2.06 -26.98
C ASP A 127 -35.26 2.11 -28.15
N ASP A 128 -35.43 1.19 -29.11
CA ASP A 128 -34.48 0.78 -30.17
C ASP A 128 -34.20 1.86 -31.26
N ASP A 129 -34.72 3.09 -31.13
CA ASP A 129 -34.58 4.18 -32.10
C ASP A 129 -33.51 5.21 -31.65
N ASP A 130 -32.77 5.77 -32.62
CA ASP A 130 -31.60 6.67 -32.52
C ASP A 130 -31.76 7.99 -31.71
N ASP A 131 -32.70 8.08 -30.75
CA ASP A 131 -32.89 9.28 -29.93
C ASP A 131 -31.87 9.32 -28.77
N ASP A 132 -30.79 10.06 -29.00
CA ASP A 132 -29.65 10.35 -28.09
C ASP A 132 -30.04 10.96 -26.70
N ASP A 133 -31.30 11.32 -26.47
CA ASP A 133 -31.73 12.13 -25.32
C ASP A 133 -32.01 11.32 -24.02
N ASP A 134 -32.36 10.03 -24.10
CA ASP A 134 -32.80 9.26 -22.93
C ASP A 134 -31.67 8.54 -22.17
N PHE A 135 -30.61 8.11 -22.87
CA PHE A 135 -29.47 7.43 -22.26
C PHE A 135 -28.72 8.29 -21.22
N PRO A 136 -28.44 9.59 -21.45
CA PRO A 136 -27.79 10.44 -20.46
C PRO A 136 -28.55 10.51 -19.14
N SER A 137 -29.88 10.45 -19.19
CA SER A 137 -30.75 10.48 -18.00
C SER A 137 -30.65 9.18 -17.19
N LEU A 138 -30.67 8.02 -17.86
CA LEU A 138 -30.42 6.71 -17.24
C LEU A 138 -29.03 6.66 -16.58
N HIS A 139 -27.99 7.09 -17.29
CA HIS A 139 -26.62 7.07 -16.79
C HIS A 139 -26.45 7.92 -15.52
N ARG A 140 -27.03 9.14 -15.49
CA ARG A 140 -27.02 10.01 -14.29
C ARG A 140 -27.74 9.37 -13.10
N LEU A 141 -28.88 8.71 -13.33
CA LEU A 141 -29.60 7.98 -12.28
C LEU A 141 -28.73 6.85 -11.70
N LEU A 142 -28.07 6.06 -12.55
CA LEU A 142 -27.17 4.99 -12.13
C LEU A 142 -25.96 5.54 -11.36
N LEU A 143 -25.34 6.64 -11.80
CA LEU A 143 -24.25 7.30 -11.08
C LEU A 143 -24.67 7.77 -9.69
N THR A 144 -25.89 8.33 -9.59
CA THR A 144 -26.48 8.82 -8.34
C THR A 144 -26.72 7.67 -7.37
N LEU A 145 -27.41 6.62 -7.81
CA LEU A 145 -27.66 5.41 -7.01
C LEU A 145 -26.36 4.74 -6.56
N ASN A 146 -25.38 4.59 -7.47
CA ASN A 146 -24.09 4.00 -7.13
C ASN A 146 -23.37 4.82 -6.06
N SER A 147 -23.36 6.15 -6.15
CA SER A 147 -22.70 7.02 -5.16
C SER A 147 -23.29 6.91 -3.74
N LEU A 148 -24.60 6.63 -3.63
CA LEU A 148 -25.28 6.40 -2.35
C LEU A 148 -24.95 5.01 -1.78
N LEU A 149 -24.96 3.98 -2.63
CA LEU A 149 -24.74 2.59 -2.22
C LEU A 149 -23.27 2.28 -1.90
N MET A 150 -22.32 3.00 -2.50
CA MET A 150 -20.88 2.86 -2.20
C MET A 150 -20.55 3.06 -0.71
N LYS A 151 -21.42 3.72 0.06
CA LYS A 151 -21.26 3.87 1.51
C LYS A 151 -21.06 2.54 2.24
N PHE A 152 -21.62 1.45 1.72
CA PHE A 152 -21.53 0.12 2.32
C PHE A 152 -20.14 -0.50 2.16
N CYS A 153 -19.45 -0.20 1.06
CA CYS A 153 -18.06 -0.60 0.84
C CYS A 153 -17.08 0.25 1.69
N LEU A 154 -17.41 1.52 1.89
CA LEU A 154 -16.56 2.48 2.60
C LEU A 154 -16.71 2.43 4.13
N ALA A 155 -17.68 1.68 4.63
CA ALA A 155 -17.88 1.50 6.05
C ALA A 155 -16.70 0.74 6.68
N GLY A 156 -15.77 1.45 7.32
CA GLY A 156 -14.58 0.86 7.94
C GLY A 156 -14.89 -0.20 9.01
N HIS A 157 -16.00 -0.06 9.73
CA HIS A 157 -16.48 -1.04 10.70
C HIS A 157 -17.95 -1.39 10.47
N VAL A 158 -18.25 -2.69 10.40
CA VAL A 158 -19.61 -3.21 10.22
C VAL A 158 -20.38 -3.11 11.54
N ARG A 159 -21.18 -2.06 11.66
CA ARG A 159 -22.12 -1.83 12.78
C ARG A 159 -23.52 -2.36 12.44
N ASP A 160 -24.33 -2.62 13.46
CA ASP A 160 -25.70 -3.09 13.24
C ASP A 160 -26.59 -2.05 12.55
N SER A 161 -26.31 -0.76 12.74
CA SER A 161 -26.97 0.31 12.00
C SER A 161 -26.79 0.16 10.49
N ILE A 162 -25.59 -0.20 10.02
CA ILE A 162 -25.29 -0.39 8.60
C ILE A 162 -25.98 -1.66 8.06
N ARG A 163 -26.08 -2.73 8.87
CA ARG A 163 -26.82 -3.93 8.48
C ARG A 163 -28.32 -3.66 8.31
N LEU A 164 -28.89 -2.82 9.18
CA LEU A 164 -30.29 -2.38 9.07
C LEU A 164 -30.51 -1.51 7.84
N ASP A 165 -29.59 -0.58 7.56
CA ASP A 165 -29.60 0.23 6.34
C ASP A 165 -29.57 -0.65 5.08
N LEU A 166 -28.67 -1.64 5.03
CA LEU A 166 -28.59 -2.62 3.93
C LEU A 166 -29.89 -3.38 3.75
N LYS A 167 -30.49 -3.87 4.85
CA LYS A 167 -31.76 -4.61 4.81
C LYS A 167 -32.87 -3.77 4.18
N CYS A 168 -32.95 -2.48 4.52
CA CYS A 168 -33.89 -1.55 3.89
C CYS A 168 -33.64 -1.43 2.38
N CYS A 169 -32.37 -1.30 1.97
CA CYS A 169 -32.02 -1.21 0.55
C CYS A 169 -32.38 -2.48 -0.23
N PHE A 170 -32.18 -3.67 0.34
CA PHE A 170 -32.51 -4.92 -0.34
C PHE A 170 -34.00 -5.04 -0.68
N HIS A 171 -34.88 -4.67 0.25
CA HIS A 171 -36.32 -4.76 0.05
C HIS A 171 -36.83 -3.85 -1.08
N THR A 172 -36.19 -2.70 -1.27
CA THR A 172 -36.63 -1.71 -2.27
C THR A 172 -35.94 -1.89 -3.62
N PHE A 173 -34.65 -2.24 -3.64
CA PHE A 173 -33.81 -2.07 -4.84
C PHE A 173 -33.22 -3.37 -5.41
N ALA A 174 -33.23 -4.50 -4.68
CA ALA A 174 -32.59 -5.72 -5.17
C ALA A 174 -33.22 -6.27 -6.47
N ASN A 175 -34.55 -6.29 -6.57
CA ASN A 175 -35.25 -6.75 -7.77
C ASN A 175 -35.12 -5.74 -8.94
N PRO A 176 -35.38 -4.43 -8.75
CA PRO A 176 -35.17 -3.43 -9.80
C PRO A 176 -33.75 -3.43 -10.37
N LEU A 177 -32.72 -3.67 -9.54
CA LEU A 177 -31.35 -3.79 -10.01
C LEU A 177 -31.17 -4.99 -10.94
N LEU A 178 -31.73 -6.16 -10.59
CA LEU A 178 -31.68 -7.35 -11.44
C LEU A 178 -32.39 -7.10 -12.78
N GLU A 179 -33.61 -6.56 -12.75
CA GLU A 179 -34.36 -6.21 -13.97
C GLU A 179 -33.58 -5.26 -14.86
N THR A 180 -32.95 -4.23 -14.29
CA THR A 180 -32.11 -3.28 -15.03
C THR A 180 -30.93 -3.99 -15.72
N VAL A 181 -30.25 -4.90 -15.01
CA VAL A 181 -29.15 -5.70 -15.57
C VAL A 181 -29.60 -6.57 -16.74
N GLN A 182 -30.77 -7.21 -16.61
CA GLN A 182 -31.32 -8.07 -17.65
C GLN A 182 -31.69 -7.27 -18.90
N ILE A 183 -32.35 -6.11 -18.74
CA ILE A 183 -32.72 -5.24 -19.87
C ILE A 183 -31.47 -4.70 -20.58
N ILE A 184 -30.45 -4.25 -19.83
CA ILE A 184 -29.19 -3.77 -20.42
C ILE A 184 -28.47 -4.91 -21.17
N SER A 185 -28.47 -6.13 -20.61
CA SER A 185 -27.92 -7.35 -21.23
C SER A 185 -28.59 -7.64 -22.57
N GLU A 186 -29.93 -7.67 -22.61
CA GLU A 186 -30.71 -7.88 -23.83
C GLU A 186 -30.43 -6.82 -24.90
N LYS A 187 -30.35 -5.54 -24.51
CA LYS A 187 -30.04 -4.43 -25.41
C LYS A 187 -28.63 -4.52 -25.98
N MET A 188 -27.63 -4.91 -25.19
CA MET A 188 -26.28 -5.12 -25.70
C MET A 188 -26.20 -6.28 -26.69
N ILE A 189 -26.96 -7.36 -26.47
CA ILE A 189 -27.01 -8.49 -27.40
C ILE A 189 -27.65 -8.06 -28.73
N LYS A 190 -28.76 -7.31 -28.70
CA LYS A 190 -29.39 -6.75 -29.90
C LYS A 190 -28.46 -5.81 -30.67
N ASN A 191 -27.76 -4.93 -29.95
CA ASN A 191 -26.88 -3.91 -30.50
C ASN A 191 -25.42 -4.36 -30.63
N ALA A 192 -25.14 -5.68 -30.70
CA ALA A 192 -23.78 -6.21 -30.69
C ALA A 192 -22.85 -5.67 -31.80
N ASN A 193 -23.43 -5.17 -32.91
CA ASN A 193 -22.69 -4.59 -34.04
C ASN A 193 -22.54 -3.05 -33.97
N ASN A 194 -23.19 -2.40 -33.00
CA ASN A 194 -23.22 -0.95 -32.83
C ASN A 194 -22.33 -0.51 -31.65
N ASN A 195 -22.20 0.80 -31.45
CA ASN A 195 -21.47 1.35 -30.31
C ASN A 195 -22.25 1.12 -29.00
N VAL A 196 -21.84 0.11 -28.23
CA VAL A 196 -22.43 -0.25 -26.94
C VAL A 196 -21.71 0.36 -25.73
N ASN A 197 -20.79 1.31 -25.91
CA ASN A 197 -19.98 1.88 -24.81
C ASN A 197 -20.86 2.46 -23.69
N ASN A 198 -21.92 3.17 -24.06
CA ASN A 198 -22.90 3.71 -23.14
C ASN A 198 -23.53 2.60 -22.27
N LEU A 199 -24.02 1.52 -22.90
CA LEU A 199 -24.58 0.37 -22.21
C LEU A 199 -23.55 -0.35 -21.32
N ILE A 200 -22.28 -0.43 -21.78
CA ILE A 200 -21.17 -0.98 -20.99
C ILE A 200 -20.97 -0.17 -19.70
N GLU A 201 -20.93 1.16 -19.78
CA GLU A 201 -20.76 2.03 -18.61
C GLU A 201 -21.94 1.90 -17.63
N ALA A 202 -23.17 1.88 -18.16
CA ALA A 202 -24.36 1.64 -17.34
C ALA A 202 -24.28 0.30 -16.60
N GLN A 203 -23.86 -0.75 -17.30
CA GLN A 203 -23.72 -2.09 -16.73
C GLN A 203 -22.62 -2.17 -15.66
N LEU A 204 -21.49 -1.49 -15.86
CA LEU A 204 -20.43 -1.38 -14.85
C LEU A 204 -20.96 -0.74 -13.56
N LEU A 205 -21.82 0.28 -13.67
CA LEU A 205 -22.48 0.88 -12.50
C LEU A 205 -23.43 -0.11 -11.81
N CYS A 206 -24.22 -0.88 -12.57
CA CYS A 206 -25.07 -1.94 -12.01
C CYS A 206 -24.26 -2.99 -11.24
N PHE A 207 -23.13 -3.44 -11.80
CA PHE A 207 -22.22 -4.38 -11.13
C PHE A 207 -21.52 -3.79 -9.91
N SER A 208 -21.19 -2.49 -9.92
CA SER A 208 -20.67 -1.77 -8.75
C SER A 208 -21.70 -1.67 -7.63
N MET A 209 -22.97 -1.42 -7.97
CA MET A 209 -24.08 -1.41 -7.01
C MET A 209 -24.33 -2.80 -6.44
N PHE A 210 -24.33 -3.83 -7.30
CA PHE A 210 -24.42 -5.22 -6.87
C PHE A 210 -23.30 -5.56 -5.87
N HIS A 211 -22.05 -5.20 -6.19
CA HIS A 211 -20.90 -5.41 -5.30
C HIS A 211 -21.11 -4.71 -3.95
N SER A 212 -21.54 -3.44 -3.98
CA SER A 212 -21.74 -2.63 -2.77
C SER A 212 -22.81 -3.18 -1.84
N LEU A 213 -23.92 -3.64 -2.41
CA LEU A 213 -25.02 -4.26 -1.68
C LEU A 213 -24.61 -5.59 -1.01
N ASN A 214 -23.71 -6.34 -1.64
CA ASN A 214 -23.28 -7.67 -1.18
C ASN A 214 -21.91 -7.67 -0.46
N PHE A 215 -21.28 -6.50 -0.30
CA PHE A 215 -19.92 -6.39 0.22
C PHE A 215 -19.79 -6.90 1.67
N ILE A 216 -20.77 -6.58 2.51
CA ILE A 216 -20.79 -6.95 3.93
C ILE A 216 -21.19 -8.41 4.09
N ASP A 217 -22.34 -8.80 3.54
CA ASP A 217 -22.91 -10.13 3.61
C ASP A 217 -23.77 -10.42 2.36
N LEU A 218 -24.05 -11.69 2.10
CA LEU A 218 -24.90 -12.11 0.99
C LEU A 218 -26.29 -12.53 1.50
N PRO A 219 -27.29 -11.63 1.48
CA PRO A 219 -28.61 -11.91 2.02
C PRO A 219 -29.39 -12.90 1.14
N GLY A 220 -30.44 -13.51 1.72
CA GLY A 220 -31.31 -14.46 1.01
C GLY A 220 -31.95 -13.93 -0.28
N PHE A 221 -32.07 -12.61 -0.44
CA PHE A 221 -32.55 -11.95 -1.67
C PHE A 221 -31.66 -12.19 -2.89
N TYR A 222 -30.35 -12.41 -2.69
CA TYR A 222 -29.41 -12.72 -3.77
C TYR A 222 -29.11 -14.22 -3.87
N VAL A 223 -29.36 -14.98 -2.80
CA VAL A 223 -29.24 -16.45 -2.80
C VAL A 223 -30.37 -17.11 -3.57
N LYS A 224 -31.62 -16.63 -3.41
CA LYS A 224 -32.80 -17.25 -4.05
C LYS A 224 -32.80 -17.14 -5.59
N PRO A 225 -32.51 -15.99 -6.21
CA PRO A 225 -32.42 -15.85 -7.66
C PRO A 225 -30.98 -16.03 -8.18
N VAL A 226 -30.16 -16.87 -7.54
CA VAL A 226 -28.75 -17.03 -7.93
C VAL A 226 -28.62 -17.45 -9.39
N ASP A 227 -29.51 -18.34 -9.87
CA ASP A 227 -29.47 -18.84 -11.25
C ASP A 227 -29.61 -17.69 -12.25
N LYS A 228 -30.44 -16.69 -11.95
CA LYS A 228 -30.59 -15.49 -12.79
C LYS A 228 -29.29 -14.70 -12.86
N TRP A 229 -28.68 -14.42 -11.70
CA TRP A 229 -27.41 -13.69 -11.64
C TRP A 229 -26.26 -14.45 -12.33
N MET A 230 -26.15 -15.76 -12.11
CA MET A 230 -25.11 -16.59 -12.72
C MET A 230 -25.29 -16.68 -14.23
N ASN A 231 -26.53 -16.79 -14.72
CA ASN A 231 -26.81 -16.76 -16.15
C ASN A 231 -26.40 -15.43 -16.77
N GLU A 232 -26.73 -14.30 -16.14
CA GLU A 232 -26.28 -12.99 -16.64
C GLU A 232 -24.76 -12.89 -16.66
N PHE A 233 -24.08 -13.25 -15.56
CA PHE A 233 -22.62 -13.24 -15.53
C PHE A 233 -21.99 -14.10 -16.63
N ASN A 234 -22.55 -15.28 -16.91
CA ASN A 234 -22.09 -16.13 -18.01
C ASN A 234 -22.33 -15.47 -19.38
N ASN A 235 -23.48 -14.82 -19.59
CA ASN A 235 -23.76 -14.07 -20.82
C ASN A 235 -22.70 -12.98 -21.04
N TYR A 236 -22.35 -12.22 -20.01
CA TYR A 236 -21.32 -11.18 -20.10
C TYR A 236 -19.93 -11.70 -20.44
N LEU A 237 -19.57 -12.87 -19.92
CA LEU A 237 -18.29 -13.49 -20.25
C LEU A 237 -18.25 -14.03 -21.68
N ASN A 238 -19.37 -14.46 -22.25
CA ASN A 238 -19.45 -15.03 -23.60
C ASN A 238 -19.67 -13.99 -24.70
N VAL A 239 -20.53 -12.99 -24.45
CA VAL A 239 -20.98 -12.01 -25.46
C VAL A 239 -19.99 -10.86 -25.61
N THR A 240 -19.43 -10.38 -24.49
CA THR A 240 -18.62 -9.16 -24.51
C THR A 240 -17.14 -9.49 -24.61
N SER A 241 -16.40 -8.70 -25.39
CA SER A 241 -14.92 -8.68 -25.37
C SER A 241 -14.36 -7.58 -24.47
N ASN A 242 -15.21 -6.88 -23.71
CA ASN A 242 -14.79 -5.76 -22.88
C ASN A 242 -14.14 -6.24 -21.57
N ASP A 243 -12.85 -5.90 -21.41
CA ASP A 243 -12.04 -6.37 -20.28
C ASP A 243 -12.54 -5.86 -18.91
N GLN A 244 -13.14 -4.66 -18.86
CA GLN A 244 -13.61 -4.06 -17.61
C GLN A 244 -14.86 -4.77 -17.10
N LEU A 245 -15.82 -5.06 -17.98
CA LEU A 245 -17.03 -5.80 -17.62
C LEU A 245 -16.72 -7.19 -17.13
N GLN A 246 -15.91 -7.93 -17.88
CA GLN A 246 -15.51 -9.28 -17.47
C GLN A 246 -14.73 -9.29 -16.15
N SER A 247 -13.90 -8.26 -15.88
CA SER A 247 -13.25 -8.10 -14.58
C SER A 247 -14.26 -7.90 -13.46
N ALA A 248 -15.26 -7.03 -13.67
CA ALA A 248 -16.35 -6.80 -12.71
C ALA A 248 -17.18 -8.08 -12.46
N VAL A 249 -17.39 -8.90 -13.49
CA VAL A 249 -18.04 -10.21 -13.36
C VAL A 249 -17.23 -11.12 -12.42
N PHE A 250 -15.92 -11.29 -12.65
CA PHE A 250 -15.09 -12.14 -11.78
C PHE A 250 -15.01 -11.62 -10.34
N GLU A 251 -15.00 -10.30 -10.12
CA GLU A 251 -15.05 -9.72 -8.77
C GLU A 251 -16.37 -10.03 -8.06
N ASN A 252 -17.50 -9.93 -8.76
CA ASN A 252 -18.82 -10.21 -8.20
C ASN A 252 -19.04 -11.71 -7.95
N ILE A 253 -18.65 -12.59 -8.87
CA ILE A 253 -18.70 -14.05 -8.63
C ILE A 253 -17.76 -14.43 -7.48
N GLY A 254 -16.58 -13.80 -7.40
CA GLY A 254 -15.66 -13.99 -6.28
C GLY A 254 -16.24 -13.55 -4.94
N LEU A 255 -17.06 -12.49 -4.92
CA LEU A 255 -17.78 -12.06 -3.73
C LEU A 255 -18.80 -13.10 -3.26
N TYR A 256 -19.59 -13.67 -4.18
CA TYR A 256 -20.46 -14.82 -3.86
C TYR A 256 -19.65 -15.92 -3.20
N LEU A 257 -18.59 -16.38 -3.85
CA LEU A 257 -17.81 -17.51 -3.36
C LEU A 257 -17.19 -17.27 -1.98
N LYS A 258 -16.77 -16.03 -1.69
CA LYS A 258 -16.18 -15.67 -0.40
C LYS A 258 -17.21 -15.61 0.73
N LYS A 259 -18.45 -15.24 0.43
CA LYS A 259 -19.51 -14.96 1.42
C LYS A 259 -20.44 -16.15 1.66
N THR A 260 -20.49 -17.10 0.72
CA THR A 260 -21.41 -18.23 0.80
C THR A 260 -20.80 -19.38 1.58
N HIS A 261 -21.43 -19.75 2.69
CA HIS A 261 -21.07 -20.94 3.47
C HIS A 261 -21.75 -22.22 2.97
N GLN A 262 -22.77 -22.12 2.11
CA GLN A 262 -23.47 -23.25 1.53
C GLN A 262 -22.85 -23.66 0.19
N PRO A 263 -22.79 -24.97 -0.12
CA PRO A 263 -22.42 -25.44 -1.45
C PRO A 263 -23.52 -24.99 -2.42
N PHE A 264 -23.22 -24.02 -3.27
CA PHE A 264 -24.06 -23.73 -4.42
C PHE A 264 -24.02 -24.91 -5.41
N PRO A 265 -25.02 -25.02 -6.30
CA PRO A 265 -24.93 -25.92 -7.45
C PRO A 265 -23.64 -25.68 -8.25
N ASP A 266 -23.23 -26.64 -9.08
CA ASP A 266 -21.97 -26.72 -9.84
C ASP A 266 -21.71 -25.59 -10.87
N TYR A 267 -22.13 -24.34 -10.61
CA TYR A 267 -21.92 -23.17 -11.45
C TYR A 267 -20.45 -22.71 -11.53
N PHE A 268 -19.68 -22.93 -10.47
CA PHE A 268 -18.31 -22.40 -10.39
C PHE A 268 -17.32 -23.14 -11.28
N GLY A 269 -17.58 -24.39 -11.66
CA GLY A 269 -16.73 -25.16 -12.57
C GLY A 269 -16.53 -24.44 -13.92
N PRO A 270 -17.63 -24.18 -14.67
CA PRO A 270 -17.56 -23.42 -15.93
C PRO A 270 -16.89 -22.05 -15.80
N PHE A 271 -17.17 -21.30 -14.73
CA PHE A 271 -16.51 -20.00 -14.49
C PHE A 271 -15.00 -20.15 -14.23
N ALA A 272 -14.59 -21.21 -13.53
CA ALA A 272 -13.18 -21.48 -13.32
C ALA A 272 -12.46 -21.82 -14.63
N GLU A 273 -13.07 -22.60 -15.51
CA GLU A 273 -12.55 -22.89 -16.85
C GLU A 273 -12.39 -21.62 -17.69
N GLN A 274 -13.43 -20.78 -17.73
CA GLN A 274 -13.36 -19.49 -18.44
C GLN A 274 -12.30 -18.57 -17.84
N ALA A 275 -12.15 -18.52 -16.52
CA ALA A 275 -11.11 -17.75 -15.86
C ALA A 275 -9.71 -18.25 -16.25
N VAL A 276 -9.47 -19.57 -16.31
CA VAL A 276 -8.20 -20.13 -16.80
C VAL A 276 -7.92 -19.66 -18.23
N VAL A 277 -8.89 -19.78 -19.14
CA VAL A 277 -8.74 -19.36 -20.54
C VAL A 277 -8.41 -17.87 -20.62
N ARG A 278 -9.13 -17.01 -19.89
CA ARG A 278 -8.92 -15.55 -19.95
C ARG A 278 -7.58 -15.11 -19.36
N VAL A 279 -7.14 -15.75 -18.30
CA VAL A 279 -5.82 -15.50 -17.70
C VAL A 279 -4.69 -15.87 -18.67
N LEU A 280 -4.88 -16.89 -19.51
CA LEU A 280 -3.88 -17.31 -20.50
C LEU A 280 -3.86 -16.45 -21.77
N LEU A 281 -4.96 -15.75 -22.08
CA LEU A 281 -5.11 -14.96 -23.30
C LEU A 281 -4.92 -13.45 -23.09
N ASN A 282 -5.41 -12.88 -21.98
CA ASN A 282 -5.59 -11.43 -21.83
C ASN A 282 -4.92 -10.83 -20.57
N PRO A 283 -3.80 -10.09 -20.72
CA PRO A 283 -3.09 -9.43 -19.61
C PRO A 283 -3.93 -8.47 -18.73
N PRO A 284 -4.82 -7.59 -19.26
CA PRO A 284 -5.59 -6.67 -18.41
C PRO A 284 -6.64 -7.38 -17.53
N LEU A 285 -7.25 -8.45 -18.05
CA LEU A 285 -8.20 -9.31 -17.33
C LEU A 285 -7.57 -10.21 -16.27
N THR A 286 -6.26 -10.36 -16.34
CA THR A 286 -5.51 -11.35 -15.58
C THR A 286 -5.67 -11.14 -14.07
N LEU A 287 -5.82 -9.91 -13.58
CA LEU A 287 -5.83 -9.67 -12.13
C LEU A 287 -7.09 -10.17 -11.43
N ALA A 288 -8.27 -9.78 -11.93
CA ALA A 288 -9.55 -10.17 -11.35
C ALA A 288 -9.74 -11.68 -11.47
N ALA A 289 -9.41 -12.25 -12.62
CA ALA A 289 -9.48 -13.68 -12.84
C ALA A 289 -8.47 -14.47 -11.97
N ILE A 290 -7.23 -14.01 -11.77
CA ILE A 290 -6.30 -14.67 -10.82
C ILE A 290 -6.84 -14.62 -9.38
N LYS A 291 -7.40 -13.48 -8.95
CA LYS A 291 -8.03 -13.38 -7.61
C LYS A 291 -9.17 -14.38 -7.47
N PHE A 292 -10.02 -14.49 -8.49
CA PHE A 292 -11.10 -15.46 -8.53
C PHE A 292 -10.59 -16.91 -8.50
N LEU A 293 -9.63 -17.27 -9.34
CA LEU A 293 -9.00 -18.60 -9.33
C LEU A 293 -8.36 -18.93 -7.99
N THR A 294 -7.79 -17.93 -7.30
CA THR A 294 -7.25 -18.11 -5.95
C THR A 294 -8.35 -18.52 -4.98
N LEU A 295 -9.55 -17.95 -5.07
CA LEU A 295 -10.71 -18.38 -4.29
C LEU A 295 -11.20 -19.77 -4.71
N VAL A 296 -11.19 -20.11 -6.01
CA VAL A 296 -11.58 -21.44 -6.50
C VAL A 296 -10.76 -22.56 -5.84
N THR A 297 -9.50 -22.32 -5.46
CA THR A 297 -8.69 -23.31 -4.72
C THR A 297 -9.30 -23.76 -3.39
N THR A 298 -10.21 -22.97 -2.79
CA THR A 298 -10.88 -23.34 -1.53
C THR A 298 -12.15 -24.16 -1.75
N THR A 299 -12.51 -24.47 -3.00
CA THR A 299 -13.77 -25.14 -3.38
C THR A 299 -13.59 -26.62 -3.73
N SER A 300 -14.70 -27.29 -4.05
CA SER A 300 -14.71 -28.62 -4.66
C SER A 300 -13.99 -28.65 -6.02
N HIS A 301 -14.03 -27.57 -6.79
CA HIS A 301 -13.44 -27.48 -8.14
C HIS A 301 -11.92 -27.24 -8.15
N ARG A 302 -11.25 -27.25 -6.99
CA ARG A 302 -9.79 -27.10 -6.90
C ARG A 302 -9.00 -28.12 -7.73
N GLY A 303 -9.60 -29.27 -8.04
CA GLY A 303 -9.01 -30.33 -8.88
C GLY A 303 -8.74 -29.88 -10.31
N LEU A 304 -9.52 -28.91 -10.85
CA LEU A 304 -9.29 -28.30 -12.16
C LEU A 304 -7.87 -27.73 -12.23
N LEU A 305 -7.47 -26.97 -11.21
CA LEU A 305 -6.17 -26.30 -11.13
C LEU A 305 -5.01 -27.25 -10.83
N SER A 306 -5.31 -28.50 -10.48
CA SER A 306 -4.33 -29.57 -10.26
C SER A 306 -4.08 -30.44 -11.48
N GLN A 307 -4.81 -30.24 -12.57
CA GLN A 307 -4.53 -30.95 -13.81
C GLN A 307 -3.16 -30.52 -14.34
N ASP A 308 -2.29 -31.50 -14.63
CA ASP A 308 -0.88 -31.27 -14.99
C ASP A 308 -0.70 -30.20 -16.08
N HIS A 309 -1.52 -30.23 -17.14
CA HIS A 309 -1.44 -29.28 -18.24
C HIS A 309 -1.85 -27.86 -17.83
N ILE A 310 -2.91 -27.70 -17.03
CA ILE A 310 -3.40 -26.40 -16.55
C ILE A 310 -2.39 -25.81 -15.56
N LEU A 311 -1.90 -26.62 -14.63
CA LEU A 311 -0.90 -26.20 -13.65
C LEU A 311 0.37 -25.71 -14.33
N GLN A 312 0.84 -26.42 -15.35
CA GLN A 312 2.00 -26.01 -16.12
C GLN A 312 1.74 -24.71 -16.89
N GLN A 313 0.61 -24.59 -17.58
CA GLN A 313 0.25 -23.35 -18.30
C GLN A 313 0.11 -22.15 -17.36
N ILE A 314 -0.53 -22.31 -16.20
CA ILE A 314 -0.64 -21.25 -15.20
C ILE A 314 0.74 -20.87 -14.69
N THR A 315 1.60 -21.84 -14.37
CA THR A 315 2.94 -21.55 -13.86
C THR A 315 3.77 -20.81 -14.90
N ASP A 316 3.81 -21.32 -16.13
CA ASP A 316 4.72 -20.85 -17.18
C ASP A 316 4.24 -19.56 -17.87
N LYS A 317 2.93 -19.43 -18.14
CA LYS A 317 2.37 -18.29 -18.88
C LYS A 317 1.80 -17.18 -17.99
N VAL A 318 1.52 -17.47 -16.73
CA VAL A 318 0.85 -16.51 -15.84
C VAL A 318 1.75 -16.13 -14.68
N VAL A 319 2.21 -17.11 -13.90
CA VAL A 319 2.96 -16.83 -12.67
C VAL A 319 4.35 -16.31 -13.00
N ILE A 320 5.12 -16.99 -13.85
CA ILE A 320 6.49 -16.60 -14.18
C ILE A 320 6.55 -15.20 -14.82
N PRO A 321 5.76 -14.87 -15.87
CA PRO A 321 5.81 -13.53 -16.48
C PRO A 321 5.44 -12.41 -15.51
N ASN A 322 4.49 -12.63 -14.60
CA ASN A 322 4.12 -11.66 -13.58
C ASN A 322 5.11 -11.56 -12.41
N MET A 323 5.97 -12.58 -12.25
CA MET A 323 7.03 -12.63 -11.23
C MET A 323 8.34 -12.02 -11.69
N MET A 324 8.61 -12.01 -12.99
CA MET A 324 9.81 -11.41 -13.57
C MET A 324 9.93 -9.92 -13.20
N LEU A 325 11.18 -9.46 -13.09
CA LEU A 325 11.47 -8.04 -12.82
C LEU A 325 11.12 -7.19 -14.03
N ARG A 326 10.33 -6.14 -13.79
CA ARG A 326 9.96 -5.14 -14.78
C ARG A 326 11.02 -4.03 -14.84
N ASP A 327 10.97 -3.20 -15.86
CA ASP A 327 11.92 -2.09 -16.00
C ASP A 327 11.69 -1.01 -14.93
N GLU A 328 10.45 -0.81 -14.50
CA GLU A 328 10.11 0.03 -13.34
C GLU A 328 10.80 -0.43 -12.04
N ASP A 329 10.90 -1.76 -11.82
CA ASP A 329 11.59 -2.29 -10.64
C ASP A 329 13.09 -2.02 -10.71
N GLN A 330 13.67 -2.06 -11.91
CA GLN A 330 15.08 -1.75 -12.15
C GLN A 330 15.35 -0.26 -11.92
N ASP A 331 14.47 0.61 -12.41
CA ASP A 331 14.51 2.04 -12.17
C ASP A 331 14.46 2.36 -10.67
N LEU A 332 13.54 1.74 -9.93
CA LEU A 332 13.46 1.90 -8.48
C LEU A 332 14.71 1.40 -7.77
N PHE A 333 15.28 0.27 -8.20
CA PHE A 333 16.51 -0.28 -7.62
C PHE A 333 17.67 0.72 -7.69
N HIS A 334 17.81 1.43 -8.80
CA HIS A 334 18.89 2.40 -9.03
C HIS A 334 18.58 3.80 -8.49
N LYS A 335 17.35 4.30 -8.65
CA LYS A 335 16.97 5.69 -8.36
C LYS A 335 16.40 5.86 -6.95
N ASN A 336 15.71 4.85 -6.41
CA ASN A 336 15.03 4.94 -5.10
C ASN A 336 15.06 3.58 -4.36
N TYR A 337 16.26 3.21 -3.87
CA TYR A 337 16.48 1.96 -3.16
C TYR A 337 15.59 1.78 -1.92
N ILE A 338 15.17 2.88 -1.26
CA ILE A 338 14.31 2.83 -0.07
C ILE A 338 12.93 2.29 -0.45
N GLU A 339 12.34 2.86 -1.51
CA GLU A 339 11.04 2.40 -2.00
C GLU A 339 11.13 0.98 -2.58
N PHE A 340 12.23 0.65 -3.26
CA PHE A 340 12.49 -0.72 -3.70
C PHE A 340 12.46 -1.72 -2.53
N ILE A 341 13.27 -1.49 -1.47
CA ILE A 341 13.33 -2.39 -0.31
C ILE A 341 11.97 -2.45 0.41
N ARG A 342 11.26 -1.33 0.53
CA ARG A 342 9.93 -1.28 1.15
C ARG A 342 8.94 -2.15 0.39
N ARG A 343 8.84 -1.98 -0.94
CA ARG A 343 7.97 -2.80 -1.80
C ARG A 343 8.39 -4.25 -1.86
N ASP A 344 9.67 -4.55 -1.72
CA ASP A 344 10.15 -5.91 -1.80
C ASP A 344 9.95 -6.67 -0.48
N MET A 345 10.10 -6.01 0.67
CA MET A 345 9.85 -6.61 1.99
C MET A 345 8.36 -6.71 2.32
N ASP A 346 7.60 -5.64 2.03
CA ASP A 346 6.16 -5.54 2.23
C ASP A 346 5.49 -5.22 0.89
N PRO A 347 5.31 -6.24 0.02
CA PRO A 347 4.76 -6.01 -1.31
C PRO A 347 3.35 -5.45 -1.21
N PRO A 348 3.07 -4.29 -1.86
CA PRO A 348 1.68 -3.86 -2.06
C PRO A 348 0.94 -4.94 -2.85
N ASP A 349 -0.39 -4.85 -2.91
CA ASP A 349 -1.25 -5.69 -3.77
C ASP A 349 -0.95 -5.47 -5.26
N SER A 350 0.22 -5.95 -5.65
CA SER A 350 0.79 -5.92 -6.99
C SER A 350 0.40 -7.19 -7.73
N THR A 351 0.41 -7.12 -9.05
CA THR A 351 0.17 -8.29 -9.93
C THR A 351 1.10 -9.46 -9.56
N ARG A 352 2.36 -9.17 -9.19
CA ARG A 352 3.33 -10.15 -8.70
C ARG A 352 2.81 -10.92 -7.48
N LEU A 353 2.30 -10.19 -6.48
CA LEU A 353 1.78 -10.79 -5.26
C LEU A 353 0.53 -11.62 -5.53
N ILE A 354 -0.36 -11.15 -6.40
CA ILE A 354 -1.62 -11.82 -6.74
C ILE A 354 -1.36 -13.13 -7.51
N ALA A 355 -0.47 -13.13 -8.50
CA ALA A 355 -0.05 -14.35 -9.21
C ALA A 355 0.63 -15.35 -8.27
N CYS A 356 1.49 -14.88 -7.36
CA CYS A 356 2.10 -15.73 -6.35
C CYS A 356 1.09 -16.30 -5.34
N ARG A 357 0.08 -15.53 -4.94
CA ARG A 357 -0.98 -16.00 -4.03
C ARG A 357 -1.77 -17.15 -4.65
N LEU A 358 -2.05 -17.10 -5.96
CA LEU A 358 -2.66 -18.22 -6.67
C LEU A 358 -1.81 -19.48 -6.59
N LEU A 359 -0.54 -19.42 -6.98
CA LEU A 359 0.35 -20.58 -6.94
C LEU A 359 0.48 -21.16 -5.52
N LYS A 360 0.63 -20.28 -4.52
CA LYS A 360 0.61 -20.67 -3.10
C LYS A 360 -0.68 -21.37 -2.70
N ALA A 361 -1.83 -20.84 -3.12
CA ALA A 361 -3.13 -21.40 -2.77
C ALA A 361 -3.33 -22.79 -3.40
N ILE A 362 -2.92 -22.97 -4.67
CA ILE A 362 -2.92 -24.27 -5.36
C ILE A 362 -2.06 -25.26 -4.58
N VAL A 363 -0.80 -24.92 -4.30
CA VAL A 363 0.14 -25.76 -3.55
C VAL A 363 -0.37 -26.09 -2.13
N ALA A 364 -0.98 -25.13 -1.44
CA ALA A 364 -1.47 -25.32 -0.07
C ALA A 364 -2.67 -26.24 0.03
N LYS A 365 -3.58 -26.18 -0.95
CA LYS A 365 -4.87 -26.87 -0.93
C LYS A 365 -4.86 -28.18 -1.72
N ASN A 366 -3.94 -28.31 -2.67
CA ASN A 366 -3.71 -29.49 -3.48
C ASN A 366 -2.32 -30.07 -3.16
N SER A 367 -2.19 -30.70 -1.98
CA SER A 367 -0.92 -31.27 -1.49
C SER A 367 -0.55 -32.60 -2.17
N SER A 368 -0.95 -32.83 -3.42
CA SER A 368 -0.49 -34.01 -4.15
C SER A 368 1.01 -33.88 -4.43
N THR A 369 1.74 -34.98 -4.27
CA THR A 369 3.17 -35.04 -4.57
C THR A 369 3.46 -34.57 -6.00
N THR A 370 2.58 -34.91 -6.94
CA THR A 370 2.66 -34.48 -8.35
C THR A 370 2.63 -32.95 -8.51
N THR A 371 1.74 -32.24 -7.80
CA THR A 371 1.65 -30.77 -7.89
C THR A 371 2.96 -30.12 -7.42
N LEU A 372 3.52 -30.62 -6.31
CA LEU A 372 4.78 -30.13 -5.74
C LEU A 372 5.96 -30.38 -6.68
N GLU A 373 6.06 -31.58 -7.23
CA GLU A 373 7.12 -31.97 -8.17
C GLU A 373 7.08 -31.12 -9.44
N ARG A 374 5.91 -30.82 -9.99
CA ARG A 374 5.76 -29.97 -11.17
C ARG A 374 6.22 -28.53 -10.91
N VAL A 375 5.75 -27.93 -9.82
CA VAL A 375 6.18 -26.56 -9.46
C VAL A 375 7.67 -26.51 -9.16
N SER A 376 8.21 -27.53 -8.50
CA SER A 376 9.65 -27.69 -8.28
C SER A 376 10.41 -27.78 -9.60
N ALA A 377 9.96 -28.61 -10.54
CA ALA A 377 10.56 -28.75 -11.86
C ALA A 377 10.57 -27.43 -12.65
N SER A 378 9.48 -26.65 -12.62
CA SER A 378 9.45 -25.30 -13.22
C SER A 378 10.47 -24.35 -12.58
N ILE A 379 10.64 -24.39 -11.24
CA ILE A 379 11.66 -23.57 -10.55
C ILE A 379 13.07 -23.97 -10.97
N TRP A 380 13.37 -25.27 -11.06
CA TRP A 380 14.67 -25.76 -11.52
C TRP A 380 14.92 -25.43 -12.99
N ASN A 381 13.90 -25.49 -13.85
CA ASN A 381 14.00 -25.09 -15.25
C ASN A 381 14.43 -23.62 -15.40
N LEU A 382 13.96 -22.72 -14.54
CA LEU A 382 14.42 -21.32 -14.53
C LEU A 382 15.93 -21.19 -14.23
N LEU A 383 16.49 -22.09 -13.41
CA LEU A 383 17.92 -22.13 -13.15
C LEU A 383 18.71 -22.72 -14.33
N VAL A 384 18.13 -23.66 -15.06
CA VAL A 384 18.70 -24.20 -16.32
C VAL A 384 18.76 -23.09 -17.38
N LEU A 385 17.65 -22.38 -17.61
CA LEU A 385 17.60 -21.24 -18.55
C LEU A 385 18.59 -20.13 -18.17
N PHE A 386 18.81 -19.91 -16.88
CA PHE A 386 19.86 -19.01 -16.41
C PHE A 386 21.26 -19.50 -16.78
N ALA A 387 21.54 -20.79 -16.62
CA ALA A 387 22.85 -21.38 -16.88
C ALA A 387 23.24 -21.35 -18.37
N GLU A 388 22.27 -21.33 -19.28
CA GLU A 388 22.51 -21.20 -20.73
C GLU A 388 23.20 -19.88 -21.11
N ASN A 389 22.78 -18.77 -20.50
CA ASN A 389 23.42 -17.47 -20.69
C ASN A 389 23.25 -16.56 -19.47
N PRO A 390 24.14 -16.64 -18.47
CA PRO A 390 24.00 -15.90 -17.21
C PRO A 390 23.91 -14.37 -17.38
N THR A 391 24.54 -13.82 -18.43
CA THR A 391 24.58 -12.37 -18.66
C THR A 391 23.24 -11.81 -19.13
N THR A 392 22.50 -12.54 -19.96
CA THR A 392 21.18 -12.12 -20.46
C THR A 392 20.05 -12.66 -19.60
N ASN A 393 20.20 -13.88 -19.07
CA ASN A 393 19.13 -14.66 -18.45
C ASN A 393 19.10 -14.55 -16.92
N TRP A 394 19.82 -13.58 -16.33
CA TRP A 394 19.85 -13.34 -14.89
C TRP A 394 18.45 -13.15 -14.26
N LYS A 395 17.49 -12.60 -15.01
CA LYS A 395 16.11 -12.40 -14.55
C LYS A 395 15.41 -13.71 -14.18
N TYR A 396 15.73 -14.82 -14.86
CA TYR A 396 15.14 -16.13 -14.55
C TYR A 396 15.61 -16.66 -13.19
N LYS A 397 16.90 -16.53 -12.87
CA LYS A 397 17.42 -16.88 -11.54
C LYS A 397 16.81 -15.99 -10.44
N HIS A 398 16.67 -14.69 -10.69
CA HIS A 398 15.96 -13.80 -9.77
C HIS A 398 14.51 -14.25 -9.53
N CYS A 399 13.79 -14.62 -10.60
CA CYS A 399 12.43 -15.14 -10.54
C CYS A 399 12.35 -16.44 -9.71
N ALA A 400 13.27 -17.38 -9.93
CA ALA A 400 13.36 -18.62 -9.17
C ALA A 400 13.52 -18.36 -7.66
N ILE A 401 14.45 -17.49 -7.27
CA ILE A 401 14.66 -17.11 -5.86
C ILE A 401 13.39 -16.46 -5.27
N SER A 402 12.74 -15.58 -6.04
CA SER A 402 11.52 -14.88 -5.62
C SER A 402 10.32 -15.81 -5.43
N LEU A 403 10.19 -16.84 -6.27
CA LEU A 403 9.17 -17.89 -6.15
C LEU A 403 9.37 -18.72 -4.87
N VAL A 404 10.60 -19.18 -4.62
CA VAL A 404 10.91 -19.95 -3.40
C VAL A 404 10.69 -19.12 -2.13
N LEU A 405 11.10 -17.85 -2.13
CA LEU A 405 10.83 -16.90 -1.03
C LEU A 405 9.32 -16.78 -0.75
N SER A 406 8.53 -16.78 -1.82
CA SER A 406 7.08 -16.64 -1.75
C SER A 406 6.40 -17.92 -1.24
N LEU A 407 6.80 -19.09 -1.74
CA LEU A 407 6.21 -20.40 -1.41
C LEU A 407 6.56 -20.91 0.00
N LYS A 408 7.55 -20.31 0.68
CA LYS A 408 8.01 -20.71 2.01
C LYS A 408 6.93 -20.87 3.09
N MET A 409 5.77 -20.23 2.95
CA MET A 409 4.74 -20.22 4.00
C MET A 409 3.95 -21.54 4.13
N HIS A 410 4.30 -22.58 3.36
CA HIS A 410 3.60 -23.88 3.38
C HIS A 410 4.24 -24.90 4.34
N LYS A 411 3.40 -25.81 4.88
CA LYS A 411 3.81 -26.88 5.80
C LYS A 411 4.72 -27.91 5.13
N THR A 412 4.52 -28.15 3.83
CA THR A 412 5.35 -29.02 2.99
C THR A 412 6.28 -28.17 2.11
N PRO A 413 7.59 -28.46 2.09
CA PRO A 413 8.51 -27.75 1.21
C PRO A 413 8.27 -28.14 -0.25
N VAL A 414 8.01 -27.15 -1.12
CA VAL A 414 7.94 -27.36 -2.58
C VAL A 414 9.31 -27.71 -3.15
N VAL A 415 10.34 -27.07 -2.61
CA VAL A 415 11.73 -27.29 -2.98
C VAL A 415 12.49 -27.61 -1.70
N ASP A 416 13.39 -28.59 -1.77
CA ASP A 416 14.33 -28.83 -0.69
C ASP A 416 15.20 -27.58 -0.47
N ALA A 417 15.10 -27.02 0.74
CA ALA A 417 15.70 -25.73 1.05
C ALA A 417 17.24 -25.81 1.06
N GLU A 418 17.81 -26.97 1.39
CA GLU A 418 19.26 -27.14 1.45
C GLU A 418 19.87 -27.22 0.04
N SER A 419 19.34 -28.08 -0.83
CA SER A 419 19.80 -28.18 -2.23
C SER A 419 19.62 -26.87 -2.99
N PHE A 420 18.48 -26.18 -2.83
CA PHE A 420 18.28 -24.86 -3.44
C PHE A 420 19.25 -23.83 -2.90
N PHE A 421 19.52 -23.84 -1.59
CA PHE A 421 20.49 -22.94 -1.00
C PHE A 421 21.89 -23.15 -1.57
N ARG A 422 22.37 -24.40 -1.62
CA ARG A 422 23.70 -24.76 -2.14
C ARG A 422 23.86 -24.44 -3.62
N SER A 423 22.83 -24.68 -4.43
CA SER A 423 22.90 -24.50 -5.90
C SER A 423 22.64 -23.06 -6.35
N ALA A 424 21.61 -22.40 -5.82
CA ALA A 424 21.16 -21.11 -6.33
C ALA A 424 21.72 -19.92 -5.54
N ILE A 425 21.91 -20.06 -4.22
CA ILE A 425 22.20 -18.93 -3.31
C ILE A 425 23.70 -18.81 -2.98
N VAL A 426 24.34 -19.91 -2.60
CA VAL A 426 25.77 -19.91 -2.19
C VAL A 426 26.70 -19.31 -3.26
N PRO A 427 26.55 -19.63 -4.57
CA PRO A 427 27.42 -19.04 -5.60
C PRO A 427 27.33 -17.51 -5.67
N GLU A 428 26.16 -16.93 -5.40
CA GLU A 428 25.98 -15.48 -5.39
C GLU A 428 26.65 -14.85 -4.16
N LEU A 429 26.58 -15.50 -3.00
CA LEU A 429 27.18 -15.02 -1.76
C LEU A 429 28.72 -15.10 -1.76
N GLN A 430 29.28 -16.13 -2.40
CA GLN A 430 30.74 -16.36 -2.46
C GLN A 430 31.41 -15.75 -3.70
N SER A 431 30.64 -15.11 -4.58
CA SER A 431 31.17 -14.41 -5.75
C SER A 431 32.22 -13.37 -5.34
N HIS A 432 33.37 -13.35 -6.04
CA HIS A 432 34.49 -12.50 -5.67
C HIS A 432 34.19 -11.01 -5.89
N ASP A 433 33.67 -10.67 -7.07
CA ASP A 433 33.18 -9.32 -7.35
C ASP A 433 31.88 -9.11 -6.58
N VAL A 434 31.78 -8.05 -5.77
CA VAL A 434 30.60 -7.67 -5.00
C VAL A 434 29.60 -6.83 -5.80
N ASN A 435 29.97 -6.33 -6.97
CA ASN A 435 29.15 -5.47 -7.81
C ASN A 435 28.56 -6.17 -9.05
N SER A 436 29.07 -7.33 -9.48
CA SER A 436 28.42 -8.16 -10.51
C SER A 436 26.97 -8.52 -10.14
N PHE A 437 26.04 -8.53 -11.10
CA PHE A 437 24.64 -8.96 -10.89
C PHE A 437 24.00 -8.48 -9.56
N PRO A 438 23.92 -7.16 -9.31
CA PRO A 438 23.50 -6.62 -8.01
C PRO A 438 22.08 -7.05 -7.61
N PHE A 439 21.20 -7.31 -8.58
CA PHE A 439 19.87 -7.87 -8.34
C PHE A 439 19.91 -9.30 -7.79
N LEU A 440 20.79 -10.16 -8.30
CA LEU A 440 20.94 -11.54 -7.82
C LEU A 440 21.51 -11.56 -6.41
N LYS A 441 22.48 -10.69 -6.11
CA LYS A 441 23.02 -10.51 -4.76
C LYS A 441 21.98 -10.00 -3.77
N ALA A 442 21.18 -9.01 -4.17
CA ALA A 442 20.07 -8.52 -3.36
C ALA A 442 19.06 -9.65 -3.08
N ALA A 443 18.68 -10.44 -4.08
CA ALA A 443 17.78 -11.57 -3.92
C ALA A 443 18.37 -12.68 -3.01
N ALA A 444 19.65 -12.99 -3.15
CA ALA A 444 20.36 -13.95 -2.30
C ALA A 444 20.42 -13.48 -0.84
N LEU A 445 20.75 -12.21 -0.60
CA LEU A 445 20.72 -11.62 0.74
C LEU A 445 19.32 -11.62 1.34
N ARG A 446 18.28 -11.31 0.55
CA ARG A 446 16.89 -11.39 0.99
C ARG A 446 16.47 -12.82 1.33
N PHE A 447 16.87 -13.81 0.53
CA PHE A 447 16.70 -15.22 0.86
C PHE A 447 17.32 -15.53 2.23
N PHE A 448 18.55 -15.08 2.44
CA PHE A 448 19.26 -15.28 3.70
C PHE A 448 18.52 -14.60 4.87
N ILE A 449 18.10 -13.34 4.74
CA ILE A 449 17.27 -12.62 5.73
C ILE A 449 15.99 -13.37 6.10
N LYS A 450 15.41 -14.14 5.17
CA LYS A 450 14.18 -14.92 5.42
C LYS A 450 14.49 -16.29 6.02
N PHE A 451 15.56 -16.97 5.62
CA PHE A 451 15.88 -18.38 5.94
C PHE A 451 16.96 -18.60 6.99
N TRP A 452 17.58 -17.54 7.50
CA TRP A 452 18.74 -17.60 8.39
C TRP A 452 18.65 -18.51 9.63
N PHE A 453 17.46 -18.71 10.22
CA PHE A 453 17.29 -19.60 11.37
C PHE A 453 17.34 -21.09 11.01
N LYS A 454 17.05 -21.45 9.75
CA LYS A 454 16.97 -22.84 9.29
C LYS A 454 18.29 -23.35 8.67
N ILE A 455 19.24 -22.46 8.43
CA ILE A 455 20.50 -22.79 7.75
C ILE A 455 21.63 -22.63 8.78
N PRO A 456 22.43 -23.67 9.03
CA PRO A 456 23.63 -23.58 9.87
C PRO A 456 24.70 -22.79 9.10
N ALA A 457 24.56 -21.46 9.10
CA ALA A 457 25.30 -20.58 8.20
C ALA A 457 26.19 -19.58 8.97
N MET A 458 26.82 -20.04 10.05
CA MET A 458 27.77 -19.22 10.80
C MET A 458 28.97 -18.84 9.93
N ASP A 459 29.42 -19.74 9.05
CA ASP A 459 30.60 -19.53 8.21
C ASP A 459 30.39 -18.48 7.11
N LEU A 460 29.13 -18.21 6.71
CA LEU A 460 28.79 -17.26 5.64
C LEU A 460 28.59 -15.82 6.15
N VAL A 461 28.70 -15.56 7.45
CA VAL A 461 28.58 -14.21 7.99
C VAL A 461 29.70 -13.31 7.46
N GLY A 462 30.94 -13.82 7.38
CA GLY A 462 32.07 -13.10 6.79
C GLY A 462 31.80 -12.72 5.32
N ASP A 463 31.17 -13.63 4.57
CA ASP A 463 30.75 -13.36 3.20
C ASP A 463 29.67 -12.27 3.13
N VAL A 464 28.72 -12.20 4.07
CA VAL A 464 27.74 -11.12 4.06
C VAL A 464 28.36 -9.76 4.34
N VAL A 465 29.37 -9.68 5.21
CA VAL A 465 30.06 -8.41 5.55
C VAL A 465 30.75 -7.78 4.34
N ARG A 466 31.19 -8.58 3.35
CA ARG A 466 31.80 -8.04 2.12
C ARG A 466 30.80 -7.21 1.30
N PHE A 467 29.52 -7.56 1.30
CA PHE A 467 28.49 -6.89 0.49
C PHE A 467 28.19 -5.46 0.94
N LEU A 468 28.60 -5.08 2.15
CA LEU A 468 28.59 -3.67 2.58
C LEU A 468 29.47 -2.78 1.68
N ARG A 469 30.46 -3.38 1.01
CA ARG A 469 31.32 -2.72 0.02
C ARG A 469 30.68 -2.58 -1.35
N SER A 470 29.50 -3.13 -1.63
CA SER A 470 28.82 -2.96 -2.92
C SER A 470 28.37 -1.52 -3.18
N ASP A 471 28.53 -1.04 -4.42
CA ASP A 471 28.09 0.29 -4.87
C ASP A 471 26.56 0.40 -4.97
N ALA A 472 25.86 -0.72 -5.11
CA ALA A 472 24.41 -0.75 -5.14
C ALA A 472 23.82 -0.55 -3.73
N ASN A 473 23.07 0.54 -3.56
CA ASN A 473 22.43 0.89 -2.27
C ASN A 473 21.55 -0.22 -1.71
N VAL A 474 20.81 -0.92 -2.57
CA VAL A 474 19.97 -2.05 -2.18
C VAL A 474 20.80 -3.20 -1.58
N VAL A 475 21.95 -3.53 -2.17
CA VAL A 475 22.76 -4.69 -1.77
C VAL A 475 23.36 -4.48 -0.38
N HIS A 476 24.03 -3.35 -0.14
CA HIS A 476 24.60 -3.09 1.18
C HIS A 476 23.52 -2.80 2.24
N SER A 477 22.35 -2.28 1.87
CA SER A 477 21.20 -2.21 2.78
C SER A 477 20.71 -3.59 3.20
N TYR A 478 20.54 -4.54 2.27
CA TYR A 478 20.14 -5.90 2.63
C TYR A 478 21.18 -6.61 3.50
N ALA A 479 22.47 -6.45 3.19
CA ALA A 479 23.54 -6.96 4.04
C ALA A 479 23.43 -6.41 5.48
N ALA A 480 23.24 -5.09 5.63
CA ALA A 480 23.03 -4.46 6.94
C ALA A 480 21.78 -4.97 7.66
N ILE A 481 20.65 -5.19 6.96
CA ILE A 481 19.43 -5.76 7.56
C ILE A 481 19.69 -7.17 8.10
N PHE A 482 20.39 -8.01 7.35
CA PHE A 482 20.74 -9.36 7.78
C PHE A 482 21.62 -9.35 9.03
N ILE A 483 22.71 -8.59 8.99
CA ILE A 483 23.67 -8.49 10.09
C ILE A 483 22.95 -8.00 11.35
N LYS A 484 22.14 -6.95 11.22
CA LYS A 484 21.31 -6.44 12.32
C LYS A 484 20.41 -7.52 12.94
N LYS A 485 19.72 -8.32 12.11
CA LYS A 485 18.86 -9.40 12.60
C LYS A 485 19.63 -10.47 13.36
N ARG A 486 20.85 -10.78 12.93
CA ARG A 486 21.75 -11.70 13.65
C ARG A 486 22.17 -11.15 15.02
N LEU A 487 22.52 -9.87 15.07
CA LEU A 487 22.91 -9.19 16.32
C LEU A 487 21.78 -9.10 17.36
N LEU A 488 20.51 -9.08 16.93
CA LEU A 488 19.37 -9.00 17.84
C LEU A 488 19.09 -10.29 18.63
N LEU A 489 19.70 -11.42 18.29
CA LEU A 489 19.61 -12.63 19.11
C LEU A 489 20.55 -12.50 20.31
N LYS A 490 19.99 -12.04 21.43
CA LYS A 490 20.69 -11.81 22.69
C LYS A 490 21.50 -13.03 23.18
N ASP A 491 21.08 -14.26 22.88
CA ASP A 491 21.78 -15.49 23.30
C ASP A 491 23.08 -15.82 22.53
N LYS A 492 23.40 -15.10 21.44
CA LYS A 492 24.62 -15.36 20.63
C LYS A 492 25.57 -14.16 20.51
N MET A 493 25.27 -13.04 21.18
CA MET A 493 26.16 -11.87 21.26
C MET A 493 27.49 -12.17 21.97
N ALA A 494 27.58 -13.32 22.65
CA ALA A 494 28.79 -13.84 23.29
C ALA A 494 29.50 -14.92 22.46
N GLU A 495 29.15 -15.13 21.19
CA GLU A 495 29.93 -16.05 20.37
C GLU A 495 31.30 -15.42 20.03
N PRO A 496 32.42 -16.06 20.42
CA PRO A 496 33.77 -15.59 20.10
C PRO A 496 34.07 -15.51 18.58
N SER A 497 33.14 -16.01 17.74
CA SER A 497 33.19 -15.95 16.28
C SER A 497 32.96 -14.56 15.69
N PHE A 498 32.20 -13.67 16.36
CA PHE A 498 31.88 -12.33 15.84
C PHE A 498 32.94 -11.27 16.17
N ALA A 499 33.68 -11.46 17.26
CA ALA A 499 34.76 -10.58 17.70
C ALA A 499 35.81 -10.26 16.60
N PRO A 500 36.33 -11.24 15.82
CA PRO A 500 37.30 -10.96 14.76
C PRO A 500 36.71 -10.20 13.56
N ILE A 501 35.40 -10.31 13.32
CA ILE A 501 34.72 -9.68 12.17
C ILE A 501 34.35 -8.22 12.47
N LEU A 502 34.20 -7.88 13.75
CA LEU A 502 33.70 -6.60 14.23
C LEU A 502 34.46 -5.35 13.72
N PRO A 503 35.81 -5.33 13.65
CA PRO A 503 36.53 -4.18 13.09
C PRO A 503 36.22 -3.95 11.60
N VAL A 504 36.24 -5.03 10.81
CA VAL A 504 35.97 -4.99 9.36
C VAL A 504 34.51 -4.62 9.09
N LEU A 505 33.59 -5.15 9.89
CA LEU A 505 32.17 -4.83 9.83
C LEU A 505 31.91 -3.34 10.10
N SER A 506 32.50 -2.81 11.18
CA SER A 506 32.37 -1.39 11.52
C SER A 506 32.87 -0.51 10.37
N GLN A 507 34.11 -0.74 9.91
CA GLN A 507 34.69 0.02 8.81
C GLN A 507 33.82 -0.02 7.56
N ASN A 508 33.37 -1.20 7.14
CA ASN A 508 32.55 -1.36 5.95
C ASN A 508 31.18 -0.65 6.07
N LEU A 509 30.56 -0.62 7.27
CA LEU A 509 29.29 0.09 7.48
C LEU A 509 29.45 1.61 7.36
N PHE A 510 30.52 2.16 7.94
CA PHE A 510 30.81 3.59 7.81
C PHE A 510 31.21 3.96 6.38
N ASP A 511 31.95 3.09 5.68
CA ASP A 511 32.28 3.29 4.26
C ASP A 511 31.05 3.19 3.37
N ALA A 512 30.06 2.36 3.72
CA ALA A 512 28.79 2.30 2.99
C ALA A 512 28.03 3.64 3.05
N LEU A 513 28.06 4.36 4.17
CA LEU A 513 27.45 5.69 4.31
C LEU A 513 28.20 6.78 3.50
N LYS A 514 29.44 6.54 3.06
CA LYS A 514 30.18 7.48 2.21
C LYS A 514 29.79 7.40 0.74
N LYS A 515 28.96 6.43 0.36
CA LYS A 515 28.54 6.20 -1.04
C LYS A 515 27.39 7.12 -1.43
N ARG A 516 27.37 7.47 -2.72
CA ARG A 516 26.36 8.35 -3.31
C ARG A 516 24.95 7.80 -3.10
N GLY A 517 24.08 8.60 -2.49
CA GLY A 517 22.69 8.25 -2.19
C GLY A 517 22.51 7.31 -0.98
N SER A 518 23.61 6.84 -0.36
CA SER A 518 23.57 6.00 0.84
C SER A 518 23.92 6.78 2.12
N GLU A 519 24.16 8.08 1.99
CA GLU A 519 24.49 8.96 3.11
C GLU A 519 23.41 8.84 4.18
N GLU A 520 22.13 8.82 3.80
CA GLU A 520 20.99 8.71 4.71
C GLU A 520 20.43 7.28 4.89
N ASN A 521 21.23 6.25 4.64
CA ASN A 521 20.76 4.87 4.62
C ASN A 521 20.34 4.35 6.01
N ARG A 522 19.04 4.40 6.28
CA ARG A 522 18.43 3.97 7.56
C ARG A 522 18.79 2.55 7.97
N TYR A 523 19.00 1.64 7.02
CA TYR A 523 19.26 0.24 7.31
C TYR A 523 20.68 0.04 7.83
N VAL A 524 21.64 0.72 7.20
CA VAL A 524 23.04 0.77 7.62
C VAL A 524 23.15 1.44 8.99
N MET A 525 22.49 2.59 9.19
CA MET A 525 22.45 3.29 10.48
C MET A 525 21.92 2.42 11.61
N HIS A 526 20.77 1.75 11.40
CA HIS A 526 20.23 0.84 12.40
C HIS A 526 21.21 -0.31 12.71
N CYS A 527 21.94 -0.83 11.72
CA CYS A 527 22.94 -1.86 11.97
C CYS A 527 24.10 -1.33 12.84
N ILE A 528 24.58 -0.10 12.58
CA ILE A 528 25.60 0.58 13.39
C ILE A 528 25.13 0.73 14.84
N MET A 529 23.88 1.12 15.06
CA MET A 529 23.28 1.22 16.41
C MET A 529 23.38 -0.08 17.20
N HIS A 530 23.02 -1.19 16.55
CA HIS A 530 23.02 -2.49 17.22
C HIS A 530 24.42 -3.04 17.47
N ILE A 531 25.40 -2.68 16.65
CA ILE A 531 26.81 -3.02 16.88
C ILE A 531 27.36 -2.33 18.12
N GLY A 532 27.00 -1.07 18.35
CA GLY A 532 27.49 -0.37 19.53
C GLY A 532 26.78 -0.70 20.83
N ALA A 533 25.67 -1.43 20.77
CA ALA A 533 25.08 -2.08 21.93
C ALA A 533 25.80 -3.39 22.35
N ILE A 534 26.83 -3.86 21.61
CA ILE A 534 27.61 -5.05 21.96
C ILE A 534 28.62 -4.69 23.08
N PRO A 535 28.58 -5.37 24.25
CA PRO A 535 29.59 -5.20 25.30
C PRO A 535 31.00 -5.48 24.76
N LYS A 536 31.99 -4.61 25.04
CA LYS A 536 33.41 -4.71 24.58
C LYS A 536 33.71 -4.32 23.10
N SER A 537 32.74 -3.79 22.36
CA SER A 537 32.95 -3.13 21.04
C SER A 537 33.49 -1.66 21.04
N PRO A 538 33.61 -0.91 22.16
CA PRO A 538 33.55 0.55 22.09
C PRO A 538 34.82 1.24 21.56
N CYS A 539 35.99 0.59 21.61
CA CYS A 539 37.22 1.14 21.03
C CYS A 539 37.20 1.21 19.49
N ILE A 540 36.41 0.35 18.84
CA ILE A 540 36.27 0.27 17.38
C ILE A 540 35.31 1.37 16.88
N ILE A 541 34.31 1.70 17.69
CA ILE A 541 33.26 2.69 17.38
C ILE A 541 33.82 4.11 17.48
N GLY A 542 34.60 4.40 18.52
CA GLY A 542 35.17 5.73 18.75
C GLY A 542 36.07 6.28 17.64
N ARG A 543 36.73 5.40 16.86
CA ARG A 543 37.58 5.82 15.72
C ARG A 543 36.80 6.09 14.44
N CYS A 544 35.63 5.47 14.28
CA CYS A 544 34.82 5.61 13.06
C CYS A 544 33.75 6.70 13.18
N THR A 545 33.31 7.03 14.40
CA THR A 545 32.24 8.00 14.67
C THR A 545 32.67 9.45 14.46
N THR A 546 33.88 9.87 14.82
CA THR A 546 34.26 11.30 14.79
C THR A 546 34.25 11.88 13.36
N SER A 547 34.82 11.18 12.39
CA SER A 547 34.86 11.64 10.99
C SER A 547 33.52 11.47 10.27
N ALA A 548 32.75 10.44 10.64
CA ALA A 548 31.43 10.18 10.06
C ALA A 548 30.38 11.16 10.57
N ILE A 549 30.32 11.45 11.88
CA ILE A 549 29.35 12.38 12.47
C ILE A 549 29.57 13.80 11.94
N ILE A 550 30.82 14.28 11.92
CA ILE A 550 31.15 15.63 11.45
C ILE A 550 30.73 15.81 9.98
N ARG A 551 31.12 14.88 9.09
CA ARG A 551 30.69 14.92 7.67
C ARG A 551 29.19 14.73 7.48
N PHE A 552 28.56 13.94 8.34
CA PHE A 552 27.13 13.73 8.28
C PHE A 552 26.37 15.00 8.64
N CYS A 553 26.83 15.70 9.67
CA CYS A 553 26.30 17.00 10.09
C CYS A 553 26.50 18.07 9.00
N GLU A 554 27.55 17.96 8.17
CA GLU A 554 27.76 18.87 7.05
C GLU A 554 26.72 18.70 5.91
N ASN A 555 26.11 17.51 5.71
CA ASN A 555 25.33 17.13 4.52
C ASN A 555 23.79 17.00 4.71
N LEU A 556 23.20 17.68 5.69
CA LEU A 556 21.89 17.30 6.23
C LEU A 556 20.64 17.70 5.41
N ARG A 557 19.83 16.69 5.02
CA ARG A 557 18.36 16.81 4.84
C ARG A 557 17.58 16.07 5.96
N HIS A 558 18.08 14.97 6.55
CA HIS A 558 17.39 14.23 7.64
C HIS A 558 18.23 13.68 8.85
N PRO A 559 18.81 14.53 9.71
CA PRO A 559 19.64 14.16 10.87
C PRO A 559 19.01 13.36 12.01
N GLY A 560 17.69 13.45 12.22
CA GLY A 560 17.02 12.89 13.41
C GLY A 560 17.31 11.41 13.69
N ARG A 561 17.48 10.59 12.64
CA ARG A 561 17.76 9.15 12.76
C ARG A 561 19.17 8.83 13.26
N LEU A 562 20.16 9.68 12.98
CA LEU A 562 21.48 9.54 13.59
C LEU A 562 21.44 9.92 15.07
N PHE A 563 20.70 10.95 15.43
CA PHE A 563 20.58 11.30 16.83
C PHE A 563 19.88 10.21 17.63
N GLU A 564 18.83 9.58 17.07
CA GLU A 564 18.25 8.36 17.67
C GLU A 564 19.27 7.22 17.77
N ALA A 565 20.16 7.10 16.79
CA ALA A 565 21.25 6.14 16.83
C ALA A 565 22.20 6.37 18.00
N PHE A 566 22.66 7.60 18.16
CA PHE A 566 23.53 7.98 19.27
C PHE A 566 22.83 7.92 20.63
N ASP A 567 21.58 8.37 20.70
CA ASP A 567 20.75 8.29 21.89
C ASP A 567 20.66 6.83 22.35
N TYR A 568 20.32 5.91 21.45
CA TYR A 568 20.26 4.48 21.75
C TYR A 568 21.61 3.92 22.21
N LEU A 569 22.71 4.24 21.53
CA LEU A 569 24.06 3.80 21.90
C LEU A 569 24.44 4.22 23.32
N VAL A 570 24.14 5.48 23.68
CA VAL A 570 24.38 6.04 25.03
C VAL A 570 23.39 5.50 26.07
N THR A 571 22.27 4.90 25.65
CA THR A 571 21.31 4.22 26.57
C THR A 571 21.75 2.81 26.91
N GLN A 572 22.32 2.09 25.94
CA GLN A 572 22.71 0.68 26.08
C GLN A 572 24.10 0.50 26.69
N SER A 573 24.81 1.61 26.93
CA SER A 573 26.13 1.62 27.55
C SER A 573 26.04 1.36 29.06
N ASP A 574 26.48 0.19 29.50
CA ASP A 574 26.76 -0.09 30.92
C ASP A 574 27.97 0.71 31.44
N LYS A 575 28.26 0.59 32.75
CA LYS A 575 29.39 1.25 33.46
C LYS A 575 30.76 1.15 32.76
N ASP A 576 30.94 0.25 31.79
CA ASP A 576 32.15 0.10 30.98
C ASP A 576 32.39 1.24 29.96
N TRP A 577 31.38 2.09 29.67
CA TRP A 577 31.52 3.26 28.79
C TRP A 577 32.08 4.51 29.48
N ILE A 578 32.08 4.51 30.81
CA ILE A 578 32.52 5.63 31.65
C ILE A 578 33.89 6.22 31.24
N PRO A 579 34.91 5.41 30.88
CA PRO A 579 36.23 5.95 30.47
C PRO A 579 36.22 6.68 29.12
N LEU A 580 35.20 6.46 28.27
CA LEU A 580 35.09 7.02 26.92
C LEU A 580 34.21 8.28 26.87
N VAL A 581 33.50 8.61 27.96
CA VAL A 581 32.65 9.81 28.07
C VAL A 581 33.40 11.12 27.72
N PRO A 582 34.66 11.34 28.13
CA PRO A 582 35.41 12.54 27.72
C PRO A 582 35.68 12.59 26.21
N ALA A 583 35.90 11.44 25.59
CA ALA A 583 36.10 11.34 24.14
C ALA A 583 34.79 11.55 23.37
N LEU A 584 33.67 11.08 23.89
CA LEU A 584 32.33 11.34 23.34
C LEU A 584 31.98 12.83 23.34
N GLY A 585 32.38 13.56 24.40
CA GLY A 585 32.25 15.03 24.45
C GLY A 585 33.00 15.73 23.31
N ILE A 586 34.24 15.32 23.03
CA ILE A 586 35.04 15.80 21.88
C ILE A 586 34.31 15.53 20.55
N TRP A 587 33.66 14.36 20.42
CA TRP A 587 33.05 13.93 19.17
C TRP A 587 31.67 14.55 18.89
N ILE A 588 30.85 14.76 19.92
CA ILE A 588 29.45 15.20 19.78
C ILE A 588 29.31 16.71 19.76
N LEU A 589 30.09 17.44 20.57
CA LEU A 589 29.92 18.88 20.76
C LEU A 589 30.14 19.74 19.50
N PRO A 590 31.10 19.46 18.62
CA PRO A 590 31.22 20.18 17.34
C PRO A 590 29.96 20.06 16.48
N SER A 591 29.30 18.91 16.53
CA SER A 591 28.10 18.61 15.74
C SER A 591 26.86 19.29 16.29
N VAL A 592 26.72 19.29 17.62
CA VAL A 592 25.67 20.05 18.32
C VAL A 592 25.83 21.54 18.07
N ARG A 593 27.07 22.06 18.15
CA ARG A 593 27.37 23.46 17.86
C ARG A 593 26.98 23.83 16.43
N MET A 594 27.32 23.00 15.45
CA MET A 594 26.96 23.24 14.06
C MET A 594 25.43 23.20 13.82
N ILE A 595 24.65 22.43 14.57
CA ILE A 595 23.17 22.45 14.51
C ILE A 595 22.62 23.80 14.97
N VAL A 596 23.19 24.34 16.06
CA VAL A 596 22.82 25.64 16.60
C VAL A 596 23.27 26.76 15.65
N ASP A 597 24.53 26.74 15.20
CA ASP A 597 25.08 27.76 14.29
C ASP A 597 24.34 27.80 12.93
N LYS A 598 23.81 26.66 12.45
CA LYS A 598 23.01 26.58 11.21
C LYS A 598 21.51 26.80 11.43
N HIS A 599 21.06 27.15 12.63
CA HIS A 599 19.64 27.35 12.99
C HIS A 599 18.72 26.19 12.56
N ALA A 600 19.21 24.95 12.70
CA ALA A 600 18.51 23.78 12.19
C ALA A 600 17.44 23.28 13.20
N MET A 601 16.40 24.11 13.40
CA MET A 601 15.35 23.99 14.44
C MET A 601 14.78 22.58 14.64
N ARG A 602 14.55 21.85 13.54
CA ARG A 602 14.02 20.47 13.53
C ARG A 602 14.86 19.49 14.37
N PHE A 603 16.14 19.79 14.63
CA PHE A 603 17.08 18.89 15.31
C PHE A 603 17.38 19.26 16.75
N PHE A 604 16.84 20.38 17.22
CA PHE A 604 17.05 20.85 18.59
C PHE A 604 16.56 19.86 19.67
N PRO A 605 15.39 19.20 19.53
CA PRO A 605 14.96 18.21 20.51
C PRO A 605 15.94 17.04 20.67
N TYR A 606 16.68 16.72 19.62
CA TYR A 606 17.64 15.63 19.59
C TYR A 606 19.00 16.06 20.17
N ALA A 607 19.48 17.26 19.80
CA ALA A 607 20.67 17.87 20.38
C ALA A 607 20.54 18.04 21.90
N LEU A 608 19.40 18.55 22.36
CA LEU A 608 19.09 18.70 23.78
C LEU A 608 19.05 17.35 24.50
N ARG A 609 18.48 16.30 23.88
CA ARG A 609 18.45 14.96 24.48
C ARG A 609 19.84 14.36 24.66
N LEU A 610 20.74 14.54 23.69
CA LEU A 610 22.14 14.10 23.83
C LEU A 610 22.87 14.87 24.92
N LEU A 611 22.71 16.19 24.99
CA LEU A 611 23.31 17.03 26.02
C LEU A 611 22.79 16.66 27.42
N ALA A 612 21.48 16.41 27.57
CA ALA A 612 20.86 15.94 28.80
C ALA A 612 21.54 14.67 29.32
N ARG A 613 21.80 13.71 28.41
CA ARG A 613 22.41 12.43 28.78
C ARG A 613 23.89 12.53 29.09
N LEU A 614 24.64 13.38 28.40
CA LEU A 614 26.04 13.66 28.77
C LEU A 614 26.14 14.25 30.18
N LYS A 615 25.14 15.03 30.62
CA LYS A 615 25.03 15.56 31.98
C LYS A 615 24.72 14.48 33.02
N ASP A 616 23.95 13.45 32.68
CA ASP A 616 23.71 12.31 33.60
C ASP A 616 25.02 11.54 33.96
N TYR A 617 26.08 11.68 33.13
CA TYR A 617 27.41 11.12 33.37
C TYR A 617 28.42 12.14 33.99
N ASP A 618 27.98 13.32 34.44
CA ASP A 618 28.80 14.41 35.02
C ASP A 618 29.48 14.03 36.37
N THR A 619 29.40 12.75 36.78
CA THR A 619 30.20 12.15 37.85
C THR A 619 31.68 11.96 37.47
N TYR A 620 32.05 12.07 36.18
CA TYR A 620 33.42 11.86 35.71
C TYR A 620 33.99 13.11 35.01
N LYS A 621 34.63 13.98 35.80
CA LYS A 621 35.58 15.07 35.42
C LYS A 621 35.52 15.50 33.94
N VAL A 622 34.39 16.07 33.51
CA VAL A 622 34.27 16.71 32.19
C VAL A 622 35.17 17.97 32.19
N PRO A 623 36.12 18.12 31.25
CA PRO A 623 37.01 19.28 31.23
C PRO A 623 36.26 20.63 31.19
N PRO A 624 36.76 21.68 31.88
CA PRO A 624 36.01 22.92 32.10
C PRO A 624 35.64 23.69 30.83
N HIS A 625 36.41 23.54 29.74
CA HIS A 625 36.08 24.13 28.44
C HIS A 625 34.82 23.53 27.80
N TYR A 626 34.46 22.29 28.13
CA TYR A 626 33.22 21.67 27.67
C TYR A 626 32.01 22.18 28.43
N LYS A 627 32.11 22.41 29.75
CA LYS A 627 31.02 23.00 30.54
C LYS A 627 30.63 24.37 29.99
N ARG A 628 31.63 25.17 29.59
CA ARG A 628 31.40 26.47 28.94
C ARG A 628 30.76 26.32 27.55
N SER A 629 31.26 25.42 26.71
CA SER A 629 30.69 25.18 25.38
C SER A 629 29.25 24.68 25.42
N ILE A 630 28.91 23.80 26.38
CA ILE A 630 27.54 23.31 26.60
C ILE A 630 26.63 24.45 27.07
N LEU A 631 27.11 25.30 27.99
CA LEU A 631 26.35 26.45 28.50
C LEU A 631 26.10 27.50 27.40
N ASP A 632 27.09 27.75 26.53
CA ASP A 632 26.97 28.66 25.38
C ASP A 632 25.95 28.13 24.35
N ILE A 633 25.99 26.83 24.05
CA ILE A 633 25.02 26.14 23.18
C ILE A 633 23.60 26.19 23.78
N LEU A 634 23.47 25.97 25.09
CA LEU A 634 22.17 26.01 25.77
C LEU A 634 21.58 27.41 25.81
N THR A 635 22.40 28.44 26.01
CA THR A 635 21.93 29.83 25.97
C THR A 635 21.49 30.24 24.57
N MET A 636 22.17 29.79 23.51
CA MET A 636 21.70 30.00 22.13
C MET A 636 20.38 29.25 21.84
N LEU A 637 20.26 27.99 22.28
CA LEU A 637 19.02 27.21 22.14
C LEU A 637 17.87 27.79 22.97
N MET A 638 18.14 28.41 24.12
CA MET A 638 17.13 29.06 24.96
C MET A 638 16.41 30.21 24.23
N VAL A 639 17.13 30.97 23.41
CA VAL A 639 16.55 32.08 22.64
C VAL A 639 15.57 31.56 21.57
N GLU A 640 15.83 30.38 21.00
CA GLU A 640 15.05 29.83 19.88
C GLU A 640 13.96 28.82 20.30
N VAL A 641 14.14 28.07 21.40
CA VAL A 641 13.18 27.05 21.88
C VAL A 641 11.98 27.67 22.62
N LEU A 642 12.10 28.93 23.07
CA LEU A 642 10.99 29.63 23.73
C LEU A 642 9.78 29.84 22.79
N SER A 643 9.96 29.75 21.47
CA SER A 643 8.91 29.95 20.47
C SER A 643 8.12 28.71 20.03
N GLU A 644 8.48 27.46 20.39
CA GLU A 644 7.64 26.28 20.01
C GLU A 644 7.84 24.97 20.83
N SER A 645 6.79 24.14 20.85
CA SER A 645 6.60 22.79 21.44
C SER A 645 6.93 22.56 22.93
N ILE A 646 5.92 22.10 23.69
CA ILE A 646 5.99 21.77 25.14
C ILE A 646 7.12 20.76 25.45
N ARG A 647 7.32 19.77 24.57
CA ARG A 647 8.30 18.69 24.77
C ARG A 647 9.76 19.16 24.73
N SER A 648 10.05 20.20 23.94
CA SER A 648 11.39 20.81 23.86
C SER A 648 11.71 21.61 25.12
N LYS A 649 10.69 22.25 25.71
CA LYS A 649 10.80 23.01 26.97
C LYS A 649 11.06 22.07 28.17
N GLU A 650 10.39 20.91 28.23
CA GLU A 650 10.65 19.89 29.26
C GLU A 650 12.07 19.29 29.19
N LEU A 651 12.55 18.97 27.98
CA LEU A 651 13.92 18.47 27.79
C LEU A 651 14.97 19.51 28.18
N MET A 652 14.76 20.78 27.83
CA MET A 652 15.63 21.88 28.26
C MET A 652 15.71 22.02 29.78
N LEU A 653 14.58 21.94 30.48
CA LEU A 653 14.56 22.02 31.95
C LEU A 653 15.41 20.91 32.59
N LYS A 654 15.40 19.69 32.04
CA LYS A 654 16.29 18.59 32.49
C LYS A 654 17.78 18.86 32.24
N VAL A 655 18.14 19.59 31.18
CA VAL A 655 19.55 19.92 30.89
C VAL A 655 20.02 21.09 31.75
N VAL A 656 19.20 22.13 31.91
CA VAL A 656 19.58 23.37 32.61
C VAL A 656 19.50 23.21 34.14
N PHE A 657 18.50 22.51 34.65
CA PHE A 657 18.29 22.28 36.08
C PHE A 657 18.48 20.79 36.41
N PRO A 658 19.21 20.45 37.49
CA PRO A 658 19.40 19.06 37.91
C PRO A 658 18.11 18.38 38.35
#